data_AF-A0A8J3QSN5-F1
#
_entry.id   AF-A0A8J3QSN5-F1
#
_cell.length_a   1.000
_cell.length_b   1.000
_cell.length_c   1.000
_cell.angle_alpha   90.00
_cell.angle_beta   90.00
_cell.angle_gamma   90.00
#
_symmetry.space_group_name_H-M   'P 1'
#
loop_
_entity.id
_entity.type
_entity.pdbx_description
1 polymer ?
#
loop_
_entity_poly.entity_id
_entity_poly.type
_entity_poly.pdbx_seq_one_letter_code
_entity_poly.pdbx_strand_id
1 'polypeptide(L)'
;MQGPLPHFVGRSSELGALQQALMSAPAIVVVDGEAGVGKSRLVIEALAGLGGVRQLRGGCEPVQEPFPLGPVLDAVREHALRSPLPGRLSPVVGALVPYLPEIAAALPPAPPPLGDPTAERHRLFRAVLAVLDDLGPAVLVLEDVHWADAGTGEFVAFLAARVPARLAVVLTLRSEGSAELPIWEALARAGASTRISLDPLPPAQVGELARQLLGSAELPHGFVTSLVEATAGIPFLVEEVLRTASDLSAGLPVPTALRDLLRARWSALDDDTREVLSAAAVLGTAPDEALLTRMVGDPARVARALSRGLAAGLLHEQDGQCRFRHALAWQVIHEGLPPPTRRWLHLRAARLLDEDDGPRPVARLTHHYQQAGATTQFVRSAEAAADLAMSHGDDATAAHFLVPAVQVATLPSADRVRLAGKLARAAVDGLAHSVAVPVLTDLLVEDELPSAVRGELRFMLGRLLRQQGDAEQGYREIERSVDELADRPDLMARALAILAVPDLVVDRPVSVHVARGAQAQALAAGHPRVAVAVGIARTSLAIEIGDPSGWPLVEALSRDPALLGDPREHARACINWAQAALHVGDVARAESLLAETREAVDEVAYLRFAGLVDLIEAWVDLSAGRWDGLLDRARALVRTPREFTAAALDARFLLASVLCLAGDFDEAEPLLRDVVAEAARVGAFRPLAPARTQLARMLLDRGQPQAAADEATRVLDIVRIKQLWPSAADATLCLLDAMVRLGRPDDARPAVDELAASLRDTEAPAAHARLVQCRAELASDGRLFDDARRRFTDLGLRYEQADAEARLGRHLAARGDAAGPRWLEQALRSFDTLGALGGIADVRRTMRGLGVPVPYPWRGGRQSYGAQLSPREREVAALAASGTTNREIAERLFLSQRTVESHVANALRKLGGHSRRELATLLGLAANT
;
A
#
# COMPACT_ATOMS: atom_id res chain seq x y z
N MET A 1 -18.67 -5.24 46.96
CA MET A 1 -17.74 -4.16 47.32
C MET A 1 -16.48 -4.33 46.48
N GLN A 2 -16.30 -3.50 45.45
CA GLN A 2 -15.02 -3.39 44.76
C GLN A 2 -14.00 -2.81 45.77
N GLY A 3 -12.85 -3.47 45.94
CA GLY A 3 -11.69 -2.77 46.53
C GLY A 3 -11.24 -1.66 45.58
N PRO A 4 -10.66 -0.56 46.08
CA PRO A 4 -10.10 0.48 45.21
C PRO A 4 -9.07 -0.15 44.28
N LEU A 5 -9.10 0.24 42.99
CA LEU A 5 -8.02 -0.11 42.06
C LEU A 5 -6.69 0.40 42.65
N PRO A 6 -5.60 -0.39 42.60
CA PRO A 6 -4.29 0.08 43.06
C PRO A 6 -3.90 1.36 42.31
N HIS A 7 -3.19 2.27 43.00
CA HIS A 7 -2.67 3.48 42.38
C HIS A 7 -1.77 3.11 41.19
N PHE A 8 -1.77 3.93 40.14
CA PHE A 8 -0.96 3.69 38.96
C PHE A 8 0.54 3.82 39.32
N VAL A 9 1.27 2.69 39.27
CA VAL A 9 2.68 2.61 39.67
C VAL A 9 3.59 2.69 38.45
N GLY A 10 4.61 3.55 38.54
CA GLY A 10 5.58 3.74 37.46
C GLY A 10 5.00 4.44 36.23
N ARG A 11 5.73 4.34 35.11
CA ARG A 11 5.30 4.78 33.77
C ARG A 11 4.91 6.24 33.61
N SER A 12 5.47 7.12 34.42
CA SER A 12 5.19 8.56 34.38
C SER A 12 5.62 9.18 33.05
N SER A 13 6.72 8.69 32.47
CA SER A 13 7.20 9.10 31.15
C SER A 13 6.24 8.71 30.02
N GLU A 14 5.77 7.46 30.02
CA GLU A 14 4.88 6.90 29.01
C GLU A 14 3.49 7.53 29.12
N LEU A 15 3.00 7.75 30.35
CA LEU A 15 1.77 8.47 30.62
C LEU A 15 1.86 9.92 30.12
N GLY A 16 2.95 10.62 30.45
CA GLY A 16 3.19 11.99 29.98
C GLY A 16 3.28 12.08 28.46
N ALA A 17 3.98 11.14 27.82
CA ALA A 17 4.09 11.07 26.35
C ALA A 17 2.72 10.82 25.70
N LEU A 18 1.93 9.87 26.23
CA LEU A 18 0.58 9.60 25.71
C LEU A 18 -0.34 10.81 25.89
N GLN A 19 -0.36 11.43 27.07
CA GLN A 19 -1.15 12.64 27.32
C GLN A 19 -0.73 13.80 26.39
N GLN A 20 0.57 14.03 26.21
CA GLN A 20 1.08 15.06 25.31
C GLN A 20 0.65 14.81 23.86
N ALA A 21 0.75 13.57 23.37
CA ALA A 21 0.31 13.21 22.04
C ALA A 21 -1.20 13.39 21.85
N LEU A 22 -2.01 12.99 22.85
CA LEU A 22 -3.46 13.15 22.83
C LEU A 22 -3.90 14.63 22.83
N MET A 23 -3.14 15.52 23.49
CA MET A 23 -3.38 16.97 23.46
C MET A 23 -2.91 17.66 22.17
N SER A 24 -2.06 17.00 21.38
CA SER A 24 -1.45 17.55 20.17
C SER A 24 -2.12 17.07 18.88
N ALA A 25 -3.44 16.83 18.91
CA ALA A 25 -4.21 16.39 17.75
C ALA A 25 -3.97 17.31 16.52
N PRO A 26 -3.93 16.76 15.28
CA PRO A 26 -4.16 15.37 14.92
C PRO A 26 -3.02 14.44 15.34
N ALA A 27 -3.33 13.27 15.92
CA ALA A 27 -2.33 12.32 16.38
C ALA A 27 -2.78 10.86 16.25
N ILE A 28 -1.84 9.97 15.91
CA ILE A 28 -2.01 8.53 16.03
C ILE A 28 -0.94 8.00 16.98
N VAL A 29 -1.37 7.30 18.02
CA VAL A 29 -0.49 6.71 19.03
C VAL A 29 -0.69 5.21 19.06
N VAL A 30 0.41 4.48 18.94
CA VAL A 30 0.46 3.04 19.07
C VAL A 30 1.03 2.69 20.43
N VAL A 31 0.27 1.95 21.23
CA VAL A 31 0.73 1.42 22.53
C VAL A 31 0.93 -0.08 22.38
N ASP A 32 2.17 -0.52 22.42
CA ASP A 32 2.53 -1.93 22.31
C ASP A 32 3.20 -2.47 23.58
N GLY A 33 3.20 -3.79 23.71
CA GLY A 33 3.79 -4.48 24.86
C GLY A 33 3.19 -5.86 25.07
N GLU A 34 3.78 -6.63 25.99
CA GLU A 34 3.33 -7.99 26.31
C GLU A 34 1.89 -8.04 26.86
N ALA A 35 1.28 -9.22 26.82
CA ALA A 35 -0.04 -9.43 27.41
C ALA A 35 0.02 -9.18 28.94
N GLY A 36 -0.95 -8.42 29.47
CA GLY A 36 -0.96 -8.10 30.91
C GLY A 36 0.08 -7.07 31.36
N VAL A 37 0.88 -6.53 30.43
CA VAL A 37 1.87 -5.50 30.78
C VAL A 37 1.21 -4.21 31.25
N GLY A 38 -0.08 -3.95 30.98
CA GLY A 38 -0.80 -2.77 31.48
C GLY A 38 -1.10 -1.67 30.44
N LYS A 39 -1.15 -2.03 29.15
CA LYS A 39 -1.52 -1.12 28.04
C LYS A 39 -2.86 -0.41 28.28
N SER A 40 -3.93 -1.17 28.48
CA SER A 40 -5.26 -0.59 28.69
C SER A 40 -5.33 0.26 29.97
N ARG A 41 -4.57 -0.10 31.02
CA ARG A 41 -4.46 0.73 32.23
C ARG A 41 -3.81 2.08 31.92
N LEU A 42 -2.70 2.10 31.17
CA LEU A 42 -2.06 3.35 30.74
C LEU A 42 -3.02 4.24 29.94
N VAL A 43 -3.80 3.65 29.02
CA VAL A 43 -4.79 4.39 28.22
C VAL A 43 -5.89 4.97 29.10
N ILE A 44 -6.42 4.19 30.06
CA ILE A 44 -7.44 4.66 31.00
C ILE A 44 -6.93 5.85 31.83
N GLU A 45 -5.71 5.76 32.36
CA GLU A 45 -5.10 6.85 33.16
C GLU A 45 -4.82 8.10 32.32
N ALA A 46 -4.35 7.93 31.08
CA ALA A 46 -4.14 9.05 30.16
C ALA A 46 -5.45 9.77 29.85
N LEU A 47 -6.53 9.01 29.60
CA LEU A 47 -7.85 9.55 29.30
C LEU A 47 -8.51 10.23 30.51
N ALA A 48 -8.29 9.73 31.73
CA ALA A 48 -8.82 10.33 32.95
C ALA A 48 -8.28 11.76 33.18
N GLY A 49 -7.06 12.04 32.70
CA GLY A 49 -6.44 13.36 32.76
C GLY A 49 -6.92 14.36 31.69
N LEU A 50 -7.74 13.93 30.72
CA LEU A 50 -8.19 14.78 29.61
C LEU A 50 -9.60 15.33 29.87
N GLY A 51 -9.67 16.62 30.25
CA GLY A 51 -10.95 17.34 30.38
C GLY A 51 -11.48 17.84 29.03
N GLY A 52 -12.80 17.74 28.82
CA GLY A 52 -13.49 18.37 27.67
C GLY A 52 -13.28 17.68 26.32
N VAL A 53 -12.75 16.46 26.29
CA VAL A 53 -12.52 15.66 25.08
C VAL A 53 -13.50 14.47 25.06
N ARG A 54 -14.15 14.23 23.93
CA ARG A 54 -15.06 13.07 23.76
C ARG A 54 -14.25 11.78 23.67
N GLN A 55 -14.66 10.75 24.38
CA GLN A 55 -13.95 9.46 24.39
C GLN A 55 -14.81 8.40 23.69
N LEU A 56 -14.26 7.80 22.64
CA LEU A 56 -14.85 6.69 21.90
C LEU A 56 -13.95 5.49 22.09
N ARG A 57 -14.52 4.33 22.46
CA ARG A 57 -13.75 3.11 22.71
C ARG A 57 -14.37 1.94 21.97
N GLY A 58 -13.55 1.24 21.20
CA GLY A 58 -13.88 -0.01 20.50
C GLY A 58 -12.88 -1.09 20.87
N GLY A 59 -13.34 -2.33 21.01
CA GLY A 59 -12.48 -3.48 21.28
C GLY A 59 -12.49 -4.46 20.12
N CYS A 60 -11.32 -4.96 19.73
CA CYS A 60 -11.22 -6.04 18.76
C CYS A 60 -11.29 -7.40 19.48
N GLU A 61 -12.05 -8.35 18.92
CA GLU A 61 -12.25 -9.68 19.51
C GLU A 61 -11.68 -10.77 18.59
N PRO A 62 -11.22 -11.91 19.13
CA PRO A 62 -10.60 -12.96 18.30
C PRO A 62 -11.52 -13.63 17.26
N VAL A 63 -12.84 -13.56 17.44
CA VAL A 63 -13.83 -14.09 16.50
C VAL A 63 -14.90 -13.02 16.30
N GLN A 64 -14.98 -12.48 15.08
CA GLN A 64 -15.92 -11.41 14.75
C GLN A 64 -16.85 -11.82 13.61
N GLU A 65 -18.08 -11.32 13.64
CA GLU A 65 -18.94 -11.33 12.45
C GLU A 65 -18.33 -10.45 11.36
N PRO A 66 -18.55 -10.75 10.07
CA PRO A 66 -18.04 -9.97 8.94
C PRO A 66 -18.85 -8.68 8.81
N PHE A 67 -18.67 -7.82 9.81
CA PHE A 67 -19.31 -6.54 9.95
C PHE A 67 -18.22 -5.47 9.87
N PRO A 68 -18.10 -4.79 8.71
CA PRO A 68 -16.98 -3.92 8.46
C PRO A 68 -16.94 -2.81 9.51
N LEU A 69 -15.76 -2.55 10.06
CA LEU A 69 -15.53 -1.50 11.06
C LEU A 69 -16.25 -1.72 12.39
N GLY A 70 -16.60 -2.97 12.74
CA GLY A 70 -17.32 -3.30 13.97
C GLY A 70 -16.84 -2.53 15.21
N PRO A 71 -15.55 -2.61 15.59
CA PRO A 71 -15.04 -1.88 16.75
C PRO A 71 -15.25 -0.37 16.70
N VAL A 72 -15.17 0.23 15.51
CA VAL A 72 -15.33 1.68 15.32
C VAL A 72 -16.81 2.07 15.35
N LEU A 73 -17.66 1.30 14.68
CA LEU A 73 -19.11 1.51 14.66
C LEU A 73 -19.72 1.33 16.04
N ASP A 74 -19.26 0.33 16.80
CA ASP A 74 -19.64 0.13 18.20
C ASP A 74 -19.24 1.34 19.06
N ALA A 75 -18.02 1.86 18.87
CA ALA A 75 -17.56 3.04 19.58
C ALA A 75 -18.41 4.29 19.27
N VAL A 76 -18.82 4.46 18.01
CA VAL A 76 -19.73 5.53 17.57
C VAL A 76 -21.13 5.33 18.14
N ARG A 77 -21.67 4.11 18.08
CA ARG A 77 -22.99 3.75 18.63
C ARG A 77 -23.06 4.05 20.11
N GLU A 78 -22.11 3.55 20.88
CA GLU A 78 -22.06 3.75 22.34
C GLU A 78 -21.95 5.23 22.70
N HIS A 79 -21.15 5.99 21.95
CA HIS A 79 -21.05 7.43 22.16
C HIS A 79 -22.39 8.12 21.91
N ALA A 80 -23.03 7.84 20.77
CA ALA A 80 -24.28 8.44 20.35
C ALA A 80 -25.46 8.12 21.29
N LEU A 81 -25.48 6.93 21.90
CA LEU A 81 -26.48 6.54 22.90
C LEU A 81 -26.30 7.28 24.24
N ARG A 82 -25.05 7.61 24.62
CA ARG A 82 -24.75 8.34 25.86
C ARG A 82 -24.79 9.85 25.69
N SER A 83 -24.58 10.36 24.49
CA SER A 83 -24.46 11.78 24.19
C SER A 83 -24.93 12.09 22.78
N PRO A 84 -25.79 13.12 22.58
CA PRO A 84 -26.34 13.43 21.27
C PRO A 84 -25.24 13.85 20.28
N LEU A 85 -25.35 13.36 19.05
CA LEU A 85 -24.50 13.79 17.93
C LEU A 85 -24.73 15.28 17.59
N PRO A 86 -23.75 15.96 16.97
CA PRO A 86 -23.91 17.33 16.50
C PRO A 86 -25.12 17.52 15.57
N GLY A 87 -25.82 18.66 15.67
CA GLY A 87 -27.08 18.90 14.96
C GLY A 87 -26.98 19.13 13.44
N ARG A 88 -25.78 19.23 12.87
CA ARG A 88 -25.54 19.32 11.42
C ARG A 88 -24.40 18.39 11.05
N LEU A 89 -24.77 17.18 10.62
CA LEU A 89 -23.84 16.18 10.09
C LEU A 89 -23.78 16.27 8.56
N SER A 90 -22.63 15.95 7.99
CA SER A 90 -22.48 15.83 6.53
C SER A 90 -23.47 14.79 5.94
N PRO A 91 -24.09 15.02 4.77
CA PRO A 91 -25.02 14.06 4.16
C PRO A 91 -24.44 12.65 3.97
N VAL A 92 -23.12 12.53 3.77
CA VAL A 92 -22.43 11.24 3.64
C VAL A 92 -22.58 10.36 4.89
N VAL A 93 -22.79 10.96 6.07
CA VAL A 93 -23.03 10.26 7.35
C VAL A 93 -24.30 9.41 7.31
N GLY A 94 -25.27 9.74 6.43
CA GLY A 94 -26.44 8.90 6.22
C GLY A 94 -26.11 7.48 5.76
N ALA A 95 -24.91 7.24 5.21
CA ALA A 95 -24.45 5.90 4.86
C ALA A 95 -24.29 4.98 6.09
N LEU A 96 -24.26 5.51 7.32
CA LEU A 96 -24.21 4.72 8.56
C LEU A 96 -25.58 4.15 8.97
N VAL A 97 -26.69 4.64 8.41
CA VAL A 97 -28.05 4.22 8.80
C VAL A 97 -28.27 2.70 8.73
N PRO A 98 -27.84 1.98 7.67
CA PRO A 98 -27.99 0.53 7.61
C PRO A 98 -27.17 -0.23 8.66
N TYR A 99 -26.08 0.38 9.14
CA TYR A 99 -25.12 -0.24 10.06
C TYR A 99 -25.40 0.10 11.52
N LEU A 100 -26.09 1.22 11.78
CA LEU A 100 -26.38 1.74 13.10
C LEU A 100 -27.88 2.05 13.27
N PRO A 101 -28.77 1.04 13.12
CA PRO A 101 -30.22 1.24 13.16
C PRO A 101 -30.71 1.85 14.48
N GLU A 102 -30.01 1.61 15.58
CA GLU A 102 -30.35 2.09 16.92
C GLU A 102 -30.26 3.61 17.05
N ILE A 103 -29.42 4.24 16.22
CA ILE A 103 -29.25 5.70 16.19
C ILE A 103 -29.68 6.31 14.85
N ALA A 104 -30.35 5.55 13.98
CA ALA A 104 -30.75 5.98 12.64
C ALA A 104 -31.55 7.30 12.65
N ALA A 105 -32.38 7.52 13.68
CA ALA A 105 -33.16 8.75 13.83
C ALA A 105 -32.31 10.01 14.06
N ALA A 106 -31.05 9.86 14.48
CA ALA A 106 -30.10 10.94 14.70
C ALA A 106 -29.15 11.16 13.50
N LEU A 107 -29.25 10.34 12.46
CA LEU A 107 -28.40 10.41 11.27
C LEU A 107 -29.14 11.04 10.08
N PRO A 108 -28.43 11.62 9.10
CA PRO A 108 -29.03 12.01 7.82
C PRO A 108 -29.68 10.82 7.09
N PRO A 109 -30.62 11.05 6.17
CA PRO A 109 -31.22 9.96 5.39
C PRO A 109 -30.16 9.21 4.59
N ALA A 110 -30.33 7.89 4.47
CA ALA A 110 -29.41 7.04 3.72
C ALA A 110 -29.32 7.51 2.25
N PRO A 111 -28.11 7.73 1.71
CA PRO A 111 -27.94 8.04 0.30
C PRO A 111 -28.36 6.86 -0.57
N PRO A 112 -28.73 7.09 -1.84
CA PRO A 112 -29.04 6.01 -2.77
C PRO A 112 -27.85 5.06 -2.95
N PRO A 113 -28.11 3.76 -3.18
CA PRO A 113 -27.05 2.78 -3.36
C PRO A 113 -26.25 3.08 -4.63
N LEU A 114 -24.92 2.92 -4.56
CA LEU A 114 -23.98 3.08 -5.67
C LEU A 114 -23.99 1.87 -6.60
N GLY A 115 -24.46 0.71 -6.12
CA GLY A 115 -24.47 -0.54 -6.89
C GLY A 115 -23.10 -1.21 -7.03
N ASP A 116 -22.08 -0.72 -6.31
CA ASP A 116 -20.74 -1.30 -6.22
C ASP A 116 -20.33 -1.44 -4.73
N PRO A 117 -20.14 -2.67 -4.20
CA PRO A 117 -19.79 -2.89 -2.80
C PRO A 117 -18.50 -2.19 -2.36
N THR A 118 -17.49 -2.09 -3.23
CA THR A 118 -16.23 -1.39 -2.91
C THR A 118 -16.46 0.11 -2.73
N ALA A 119 -17.31 0.71 -3.55
CA ALA A 119 -17.66 2.11 -3.47
C ALA A 119 -18.52 2.41 -2.22
N GLU A 120 -19.44 1.51 -1.87
CA GLU A 120 -20.20 1.60 -0.61
C GLU A 120 -19.29 1.50 0.61
N ARG A 121 -18.30 0.59 0.59
CA ARG A 121 -17.29 0.48 1.65
C ARG A 121 -16.49 1.78 1.79
N HIS A 122 -16.08 2.38 0.68
CA HIS A 122 -15.37 3.67 0.72
C HIS A 122 -16.27 4.80 1.26
N ARG A 123 -17.54 4.83 0.85
CA ARG A 123 -18.53 5.77 1.39
C ARG A 123 -18.72 5.56 2.90
N LEU A 124 -18.77 4.33 3.36
CA LEU A 124 -18.82 3.97 4.78
C LEU A 124 -17.59 4.54 5.53
N PHE A 125 -16.38 4.37 5.00
CA PHE A 125 -15.16 4.92 5.60
C PHE A 125 -15.23 6.44 5.75
N ARG A 126 -15.71 7.14 4.71
CA ARG A 126 -15.94 8.59 4.77
C ARG A 126 -17.03 8.99 5.74
N ALA A 127 -18.11 8.23 5.82
CA ALA A 127 -19.20 8.48 6.74
C ALA A 127 -18.73 8.39 8.19
N VAL A 128 -17.91 7.38 8.53
CA VAL A 128 -17.27 7.26 9.84
C VAL A 128 -16.30 8.42 10.09
N LEU A 129 -15.41 8.76 9.14
CA LEU A 129 -14.50 9.90 9.31
C LEU A 129 -15.25 11.23 9.50
N ALA A 130 -16.32 11.46 8.74
CA ALA A 130 -17.13 12.68 8.84
C ALA A 130 -17.79 12.78 10.22
N VAL A 131 -18.32 11.67 10.75
CA VAL A 131 -18.82 11.64 12.14
C VAL A 131 -17.70 11.99 13.12
N LEU A 132 -16.52 11.36 13.00
CA LEU A 132 -15.41 11.60 13.91
C LEU A 132 -14.89 13.05 13.85
N ASP A 133 -14.89 13.69 12.68
CA ASP A 133 -14.50 15.10 12.50
C ASP A 133 -15.55 16.06 13.10
N ASP A 134 -16.84 15.78 12.87
CA ASP A 134 -17.96 16.59 13.37
C ASP A 134 -18.07 16.53 14.91
N LEU A 135 -17.55 15.48 15.56
CA LEU A 135 -17.48 15.36 17.02
C LEU A 135 -16.54 16.37 17.68
N GLY A 136 -15.75 17.17 16.95
CA GLY A 136 -14.82 18.13 17.56
C GLY A 136 -13.66 17.41 18.29
N PRO A 137 -13.20 17.89 19.47
CA PRO A 137 -12.09 17.23 20.19
C PRO A 137 -12.52 15.84 20.64
N ALA A 138 -11.89 14.81 20.07
CA ALA A 138 -12.21 13.42 20.36
C ALA A 138 -10.94 12.56 20.46
N VAL A 139 -11.01 11.52 21.30
CA VAL A 139 -10.06 10.41 21.31
C VAL A 139 -10.81 9.13 20.93
N LEU A 140 -10.37 8.50 19.84
CA LEU A 140 -10.80 7.15 19.46
C LEU A 140 -9.77 6.13 19.97
N VAL A 141 -10.18 5.24 20.86
CA VAL A 141 -9.36 4.12 21.32
C VAL A 141 -9.84 2.84 20.65
N LEU A 142 -8.95 2.15 19.96
CA LEU A 142 -9.16 0.80 19.47
C LEU A 142 -8.23 -0.15 20.25
N GLU A 143 -8.83 -1.01 21.06
CA GLU A 143 -8.11 -1.97 21.87
C GLU A 143 -7.85 -3.27 21.10
N ASP A 144 -6.68 -3.86 21.34
CA ASP A 144 -6.26 -5.17 20.84
C ASP A 144 -6.34 -5.34 19.31
N VAL A 145 -5.89 -4.31 18.57
CA VAL A 145 -6.03 -4.21 17.09
C VAL A 145 -5.30 -5.30 16.30
N HIS A 146 -4.49 -6.13 16.97
CA HIS A 146 -3.96 -7.37 16.38
C HIS A 146 -5.05 -8.41 16.05
N TRP A 147 -6.27 -8.25 16.60
CA TRP A 147 -7.46 -9.03 16.24
C TRP A 147 -8.40 -8.31 15.27
N ALA A 148 -8.05 -7.12 14.79
CA ALA A 148 -8.93 -6.38 13.88
C ALA A 148 -9.13 -7.13 12.56
N ASP A 149 -10.36 -7.09 12.04
CA ASP A 149 -10.67 -7.55 10.70
C ASP A 149 -9.94 -6.70 9.63
N ALA A 150 -9.86 -7.24 8.40
CA ALA A 150 -9.17 -6.58 7.30
C ALA A 150 -9.77 -5.20 6.98
N GLY A 151 -11.10 -5.06 7.01
CA GLY A 151 -11.80 -3.80 6.79
C GLY A 151 -11.47 -2.73 7.84
N THR A 152 -11.39 -3.11 9.13
CA THR A 152 -10.97 -2.24 10.23
C THR A 152 -9.50 -1.83 10.06
N GLY A 153 -8.61 -2.75 9.68
CA GLY A 153 -7.21 -2.43 9.36
C GLY A 153 -7.07 -1.45 8.19
N GLU A 154 -7.85 -1.65 7.12
CA GLU A 154 -7.90 -0.75 5.97
C GLU A 154 -8.46 0.64 6.34
N PHE A 155 -9.47 0.70 7.19
CA PHE A 155 -9.98 1.97 7.69
C PHE A 155 -8.97 2.72 8.56
N VAL A 156 -8.21 2.02 9.41
CA VAL A 156 -7.11 2.65 10.15
C VAL A 156 -6.08 3.24 9.17
N ALA A 157 -5.77 2.54 8.06
CA ALA A 157 -4.92 3.07 7.00
C ALA A 157 -5.51 4.33 6.34
N PHE A 158 -6.80 4.27 6.00
CA PHE A 158 -7.55 5.37 5.40
C PHE A 158 -7.60 6.61 6.32
N LEU A 159 -7.88 6.40 7.61
CA LEU A 159 -7.86 7.43 8.64
C LEU A 159 -6.45 8.02 8.82
N ALA A 160 -5.42 7.17 8.79
CA ALA A 160 -4.05 7.62 9.00
C ALA A 160 -3.51 8.47 7.84
N ALA A 161 -3.96 8.21 6.61
CA ALA A 161 -3.64 9.05 5.47
C ALA A 161 -4.15 10.51 5.63
N ARG A 162 -5.23 10.72 6.40
CA ARG A 162 -5.77 12.05 6.67
C ARG A 162 -6.53 12.09 7.99
N VAL A 163 -5.80 12.23 9.09
CA VAL A 163 -6.37 12.32 10.44
C VAL A 163 -7.10 13.67 10.60
N PRO A 164 -8.37 13.68 11.04
CA PRO A 164 -9.09 14.92 11.34
C PRO A 164 -8.35 15.80 12.35
N ALA A 165 -8.37 17.12 12.15
CA ALA A 165 -7.50 18.07 12.87
C ALA A 165 -7.66 18.06 14.41
N ARG A 166 -8.80 17.57 14.91
CA ARG A 166 -9.13 17.53 16.35
C ARG A 166 -9.30 16.11 16.88
N LEU A 167 -8.89 15.11 16.11
CA LEU A 167 -8.95 13.69 16.47
C LEU A 167 -7.58 13.19 16.90
N ALA A 168 -7.53 12.53 18.05
CA ALA A 168 -6.44 11.66 18.43
C ALA A 168 -6.90 10.19 18.39
N VAL A 169 -6.06 9.30 17.89
CA VAL A 169 -6.35 7.86 17.82
C VAL A 169 -5.32 7.09 18.63
N VAL A 170 -5.79 6.17 19.49
CA VAL A 170 -4.95 5.26 20.27
C VAL A 170 -5.22 3.84 19.83
N LEU A 171 -4.19 3.13 19.42
CA LEU A 171 -4.25 1.73 19.01
C LEU A 171 -3.45 0.90 20.02
N THR A 172 -4.05 -0.12 20.63
CA THR A 172 -3.32 -1.05 21.52
C THR A 172 -3.05 -2.38 20.82
N LEU A 173 -1.84 -2.91 20.99
CA LEU A 173 -1.38 -4.11 20.28
C LEU A 173 -0.33 -4.90 21.06
N ARG A 174 -0.14 -6.16 20.68
CA ARG A 174 0.86 -7.05 21.28
C ARG A 174 2.17 -6.97 20.51
N SER A 175 3.30 -7.08 21.21
CA SER A 175 4.63 -6.99 20.59
C SER A 175 5.05 -8.30 19.89
N GLU A 176 4.57 -9.46 20.33
CA GLU A 176 4.83 -10.76 19.69
C GLU A 176 4.12 -10.90 18.34
N GLY A 177 4.85 -11.27 17.28
CA GLY A 177 4.29 -11.44 15.92
C GLY A 177 3.92 -10.12 15.22
N SER A 178 4.28 -8.98 15.80
CA SER A 178 3.79 -7.66 15.37
C SER A 178 4.35 -7.19 14.03
N ALA A 179 5.57 -7.56 13.64
CA ALA A 179 6.22 -7.03 12.44
C ALA A 179 5.51 -7.38 11.11
N GLU A 180 4.63 -8.39 11.09
CA GLU A 180 3.96 -8.90 9.89
C GLU A 180 2.47 -8.50 9.80
N LEU A 181 1.95 -7.71 10.75
CA LEU A 181 0.52 -7.36 10.74
C LEU A 181 0.25 -6.25 9.70
N PRO A 182 -0.79 -6.39 8.83
CA PRO A 182 -1.15 -5.40 7.82
C PRO A 182 -1.36 -3.97 8.36
N ILE A 183 -1.70 -3.85 9.65
CA ILE A 183 -1.87 -2.56 10.31
C ILE A 183 -0.55 -1.78 10.47
N TRP A 184 0.60 -2.44 10.59
CA TRP A 184 1.88 -1.74 10.67
C TRP A 184 2.31 -1.18 9.33
N GLU A 185 2.06 -1.90 8.24
CA GLU A 185 2.23 -1.38 6.89
C GLU A 185 1.30 -0.18 6.65
N ALA A 186 0.05 -0.27 7.08
CA ALA A 186 -0.89 0.86 7.06
C ALA A 186 -0.38 2.09 7.84
N LEU A 187 0.12 1.90 9.06
CA LEU A 187 0.62 2.98 9.90
C LEU A 187 1.96 3.56 9.39
N ALA A 188 2.84 2.73 8.83
CA ALA A 188 4.08 3.16 8.23
C ALA A 188 3.84 4.02 6.97
N ARG A 189 2.83 3.67 6.15
CA ARG A 189 2.41 4.43 4.96
C ARG A 189 1.93 5.85 5.28
N ALA A 190 1.28 6.03 6.43
CA ALA A 190 0.69 7.30 6.83
C ALA A 190 1.67 8.33 7.41
N GLY A 191 2.89 7.92 7.76
CA GLY A 191 4.02 8.84 7.99
C GLY A 191 4.01 9.66 9.30
N ALA A 192 3.10 9.43 10.26
CA ALA A 192 3.09 10.16 11.53
C ALA A 192 2.37 9.40 12.68
N SER A 193 2.96 8.30 13.16
CA SER A 193 2.51 7.64 14.41
C SER A 193 3.56 7.74 15.52
N THR A 194 3.11 7.99 16.74
CA THR A 194 3.95 7.92 17.93
C THR A 194 3.85 6.51 18.52
N ARG A 195 4.97 5.81 18.68
CA ARG A 195 4.98 4.48 19.31
C ARG A 195 5.43 4.58 20.76
N ILE A 196 4.65 3.97 21.66
CA ILE A 196 4.93 3.84 23.08
C ILE A 196 4.97 2.34 23.39
N SER A 197 6.18 1.81 23.56
CA SER A 197 6.40 0.42 23.95
C SER A 197 6.42 0.31 25.48
N LEU A 198 5.66 -0.63 26.02
CA LEU A 198 5.60 -0.90 27.45
C LEU A 198 6.40 -2.15 27.79
N ASP A 199 7.48 -1.92 28.52
CA ASP A 199 8.29 -2.99 29.10
C ASP A 199 7.69 -3.48 30.44
N PRO A 200 8.07 -4.69 30.86
CA PRO A 200 7.79 -5.17 32.22
C PRO A 200 8.34 -4.19 33.27
N LEU A 201 7.69 -4.12 34.45
CA LEU A 201 8.09 -3.19 35.50
C LEU A 201 9.47 -3.58 36.06
N PRO A 202 10.38 -2.60 36.25
CA PRO A 202 11.63 -2.83 36.94
C PRO A 202 11.39 -3.18 38.41
N PRO A 203 12.36 -3.85 39.07
CA PRO A 203 12.21 -4.32 40.45
C PRO A 203 11.75 -3.25 41.45
N ALA A 204 12.21 -2.01 41.30
CA ALA A 204 11.80 -0.91 42.16
C ALA A 204 10.28 -0.63 42.08
N GLN A 205 9.72 -0.61 40.86
CA GLN A 205 8.29 -0.38 40.62
C GLN A 205 7.45 -1.61 41.01
N VAL A 206 7.98 -2.83 40.83
CA VAL A 206 7.34 -4.05 41.36
C VAL A 206 7.23 -3.99 42.89
N GLY A 207 8.27 -3.53 43.58
CA GLY A 207 8.23 -3.34 45.02
C GLY A 207 7.25 -2.26 45.47
N GLU A 208 7.11 -1.16 44.72
CA GLU A 208 6.10 -0.13 44.98
C GLU A 208 4.68 -0.68 44.82
N LEU A 209 4.41 -1.37 43.71
CA LEU A 209 3.12 -2.03 43.46
C LEU A 209 2.78 -3.04 44.56
N ALA A 210 3.78 -3.82 45.01
CA ALA A 210 3.59 -4.79 46.08
C ALA A 210 3.24 -4.15 47.43
N ARG A 211 3.92 -3.07 47.82
CA ARG A 211 3.60 -2.33 49.06
C ARG A 211 2.18 -1.78 49.05
N GLN A 212 1.75 -1.25 47.90
CA GLN A 212 0.40 -0.70 47.76
C GLN A 212 -0.68 -1.77 47.85
N LEU A 213 -0.51 -2.89 47.15
CA LEU A 213 -1.48 -3.99 47.15
C LEU A 213 -1.60 -4.69 48.52
N LEU A 214 -0.49 -4.80 49.25
CA LEU A 214 -0.44 -5.42 50.57
C LEU A 214 -0.79 -4.43 51.70
N GLY A 215 -0.85 -3.12 51.44
CA GLY A 215 -1.05 -2.10 52.46
C GLY A 215 0.08 -2.01 53.50
N SER A 216 1.28 -2.52 53.18
CA SER A 216 2.43 -2.55 54.08
C SER A 216 3.59 -1.73 53.52
N ALA A 217 4.18 -0.86 54.34
CA ALA A 217 5.36 -0.08 53.96
C ALA A 217 6.64 -0.94 53.89
N GLU A 218 6.68 -2.03 54.67
CA GLU A 218 7.82 -2.93 54.74
C GLU A 218 7.52 -4.25 54.01
N LEU A 219 8.45 -4.68 53.17
CA LEU A 219 8.44 -5.97 52.47
C LEU A 219 9.62 -6.81 52.99
N PRO A 220 9.49 -8.14 53.11
CA PRO A 220 10.58 -9.01 53.54
C PRO A 220 11.83 -8.89 52.65
N HIS A 221 13.01 -9.13 53.21
CA HIS A 221 14.26 -9.10 52.46
C HIS A 221 14.25 -10.15 51.33
N GLY A 222 14.64 -9.77 50.11
CA GLY A 222 14.60 -10.64 48.93
C GLY A 222 13.23 -10.85 48.29
N PHE A 223 12.13 -10.40 48.93
CA PHE A 223 10.76 -10.61 48.44
C PHE A 223 10.52 -10.04 47.03
N VAL A 224 10.99 -8.82 46.78
CA VAL A 224 10.84 -8.16 45.47
C VAL A 224 11.61 -8.92 44.39
N THR A 225 12.80 -9.42 44.70
CA THR A 225 13.60 -10.22 43.75
C THR A 225 12.86 -11.49 43.37
N SER A 226 12.36 -12.25 44.35
CA SER A 226 11.57 -13.46 44.11
C SER A 226 10.27 -13.17 43.35
N LEU A 227 9.64 -12.01 43.61
CA LEU A 227 8.44 -11.59 42.89
C LEU A 227 8.75 -11.28 41.43
N VAL A 228 9.85 -10.57 41.15
CA VAL A 228 10.29 -10.29 39.78
C VAL A 228 10.66 -11.58 39.05
N GLU A 229 11.38 -12.50 39.68
CA GLU A 229 11.71 -13.81 39.09
C GLU A 229 10.46 -14.63 38.73
N ALA A 230 9.45 -14.61 39.60
CA ALA A 230 8.20 -15.34 39.39
C ALA A 230 7.27 -14.70 38.33
N THR A 231 7.36 -13.38 38.12
CA THR A 231 6.39 -12.60 37.34
C THR A 231 6.97 -11.96 36.09
N ALA A 232 8.30 -12.04 35.92
CA ALA A 232 9.07 -11.25 34.98
C ALA A 232 8.83 -9.73 35.06
N GLY A 233 8.26 -9.23 36.17
CA GLY A 233 7.87 -7.82 36.33
C GLY A 233 6.58 -7.42 35.60
N ILE A 234 5.82 -8.36 35.04
CA ILE A 234 4.53 -8.06 34.41
C ILE A 234 3.53 -7.65 35.51
N PRO A 235 2.98 -6.41 35.51
CA PRO A 235 2.10 -5.92 36.58
C PRO A 235 0.94 -6.86 36.90
N PHE A 236 0.31 -7.39 35.84
CA PHE A 236 -0.76 -8.35 36.00
C PHE A 236 -0.35 -9.57 36.82
N LEU A 237 0.80 -10.17 36.50
CA LEU A 237 1.35 -11.31 37.22
C LEU A 237 1.69 -10.98 38.68
N VAL A 238 2.24 -9.79 38.92
CA VAL A 238 2.53 -9.28 40.27
C VAL A 238 1.25 -9.20 41.11
N GLU A 239 0.18 -8.61 40.58
CA GLU A 239 -1.12 -8.57 41.25
C GLU A 239 -1.68 -9.96 41.56
N GLU A 240 -1.53 -10.90 40.62
CA GLU A 240 -2.05 -12.26 40.78
C GLU A 240 -1.32 -13.06 41.86
N VAL A 241 0.02 -12.99 41.88
CA VAL A 241 0.86 -13.68 42.89
C VAL A 241 0.57 -13.14 44.28
N LEU A 242 0.49 -11.82 44.43
CA LEU A 242 0.25 -11.17 45.72
C LEU A 242 -1.15 -11.44 46.28
N ARG A 243 -2.17 -11.57 45.42
CA ARG A 243 -3.53 -11.90 45.85
C ARG A 243 -3.65 -13.32 46.43
N THR A 244 -2.81 -14.24 45.97
CA THR A 244 -2.78 -15.63 46.45
C THR A 244 -1.83 -15.88 47.62
N ALA A 245 -0.95 -14.92 47.94
CA ALA A 245 -0.04 -15.04 49.06
C ALA A 245 -0.79 -14.80 50.39
N SER A 246 -1.16 -15.88 51.08
CA SER A 246 -1.83 -15.82 52.39
C SER A 246 -0.88 -15.56 53.55
N ASP A 247 0.41 -15.88 53.39
CA ASP A 247 1.47 -15.64 54.37
C ASP A 247 2.76 -15.20 53.66
N LEU A 248 3.16 -13.94 53.85
CA LEU A 248 4.37 -13.36 53.27
C LEU A 248 5.66 -13.93 53.90
N SER A 249 5.56 -14.58 55.06
CA SER A 249 6.69 -15.17 55.79
C SER A 249 7.01 -16.62 55.37
N ALA A 250 6.05 -17.31 54.75
CA ALA A 250 6.20 -18.67 54.23
C ALA A 250 6.92 -18.74 52.86
N GLY A 251 7.31 -17.59 52.31
CA GLY A 251 7.86 -17.44 50.96
C GLY A 251 6.76 -17.20 49.92
N LEU A 252 7.14 -16.59 48.79
CA LEU A 252 6.22 -16.45 47.65
C LEU A 252 5.93 -17.84 47.08
N PRO A 253 4.66 -18.22 46.86
CA PRO A 253 4.38 -19.42 46.08
C PRO A 253 4.99 -19.20 44.70
N VAL A 254 5.98 -20.01 44.31
CA VAL A 254 6.61 -19.92 42.99
C VAL A 254 5.64 -20.48 41.97
N PRO A 255 5.00 -19.66 41.12
CA PRO A 255 4.24 -20.19 40.01
C PRO A 255 5.24 -20.41 38.87
N THR A 256 5.40 -21.65 38.44
CA THR A 256 5.94 -21.93 37.11
C THR A 256 4.95 -21.38 36.08
N ALA A 257 5.13 -20.14 35.63
CA ALA A 257 4.25 -19.42 34.70
C ALA A 257 2.81 -19.13 35.21
N LEU A 258 2.29 -17.95 34.86
CA LEU A 258 0.89 -17.52 35.07
C LEU A 258 -0.16 -18.59 34.71
N ARG A 259 0.14 -19.41 33.70
CA ARG A 259 -0.71 -20.51 33.24
C ARG A 259 -0.94 -21.55 34.33
N ASP A 260 0.08 -21.92 35.11
CA ASP A 260 -0.05 -22.94 36.16
C ASP A 260 -0.86 -22.42 37.35
N LEU A 261 -0.73 -21.13 37.68
CA LEU A 261 -1.54 -20.48 38.72
C LEU A 261 -3.02 -20.42 38.31
N LEU A 262 -3.32 -20.00 37.08
CA LEU A 262 -4.68 -19.98 36.55
C LEU A 262 -5.26 -21.40 36.47
N ARG A 263 -4.43 -22.38 36.07
CA ARG A 263 -4.81 -23.80 36.03
C ARG A 263 -5.08 -24.36 37.42
N ALA A 264 -4.29 -23.99 38.44
CA ALA A 264 -4.50 -24.40 39.82
C ALA A 264 -5.82 -23.84 40.38
N ARG A 265 -6.11 -22.56 40.12
CA ARG A 265 -7.40 -21.93 40.50
C ARG A 265 -8.58 -22.61 39.83
N TRP A 266 -8.48 -22.88 38.52
CA TRP A 266 -9.50 -23.63 37.80
C TRP A 266 -9.67 -25.03 38.38
N SER A 267 -8.57 -25.74 38.67
CA SER A 267 -8.58 -27.11 39.21
C SER A 267 -9.14 -27.19 40.64
N ALA A 268 -9.06 -26.11 41.42
CA ALA A 268 -9.59 -26.03 42.78
C ALA A 268 -11.11 -25.80 42.85
N LEU A 269 -11.76 -25.49 41.73
CA LEU A 269 -13.21 -25.34 41.64
C LEU A 269 -13.91 -26.71 41.61
N ASP A 270 -15.12 -26.76 42.16
CA ASP A 270 -15.99 -27.94 42.06
C ASP A 270 -16.34 -28.26 40.61
N ASP A 271 -16.67 -29.53 40.35
CA ASP A 271 -16.94 -30.06 39.01
C ASP A 271 -18.03 -29.28 38.27
N ASP A 272 -19.10 -28.91 38.99
CA ASP A 272 -20.20 -28.10 38.45
C ASP A 272 -19.72 -26.73 37.95
N THR A 273 -18.93 -26.03 38.77
CA THR A 273 -18.37 -24.73 38.39
C THR A 273 -17.40 -24.86 37.23
N ARG A 274 -16.56 -25.90 37.21
CA ARG A 274 -15.62 -26.15 36.11
C ARG A 274 -16.35 -26.43 34.80
N GLU A 275 -17.45 -27.18 34.82
CA GLU A 275 -18.27 -27.46 33.63
C GLU A 275 -18.87 -26.18 33.04
N VAL A 276 -19.47 -25.32 33.89
CA VAL A 276 -20.06 -24.05 33.43
C VAL A 276 -18.99 -23.09 32.89
N LEU A 277 -17.86 -22.94 33.59
CA LEU A 277 -16.77 -22.08 33.11
C LEU A 277 -16.09 -22.62 31.85
N SER A 278 -16.11 -23.94 31.64
CA SER A 278 -15.65 -24.56 30.39
C SER A 278 -16.58 -24.21 29.22
N ALA A 279 -17.89 -24.24 29.43
CA ALA A 279 -18.86 -23.79 28.43
C ALA A 279 -18.73 -22.29 28.16
N ALA A 280 -18.54 -21.47 29.20
CA ALA A 280 -18.28 -20.04 29.08
C ALA A 280 -17.01 -19.75 28.26
N ALA A 281 -15.92 -20.50 28.51
CA ALA A 281 -14.68 -20.35 27.76
C ALA A 281 -14.85 -20.72 26.27
N VAL A 282 -15.75 -21.63 25.91
CA VAL A 282 -16.07 -21.91 24.50
C VAL A 282 -16.80 -20.74 23.84
N LEU A 283 -17.62 -19.99 24.58
CA LEU A 283 -18.38 -18.85 24.05
C LEU A 283 -17.55 -17.58 23.83
N GLY A 284 -16.40 -17.44 24.50
CA GLY A 284 -15.46 -16.34 24.30
C GLY A 284 -14.96 -15.72 25.60
N THR A 285 -14.27 -14.57 25.48
CA THR A 285 -13.74 -13.81 26.63
C THR A 285 -14.83 -13.06 27.39
N ALA A 286 -15.95 -12.75 26.74
CA ALA A 286 -17.16 -12.15 27.29
C ALA A 286 -18.36 -13.06 26.99
N PRO A 287 -18.57 -14.14 27.76
CA PRO A 287 -19.63 -15.11 27.47
C PRO A 287 -21.01 -14.48 27.61
N ASP A 288 -21.85 -14.62 26.58
CA ASP A 288 -23.28 -14.30 26.64
C ASP A 288 -23.96 -15.21 27.68
N GLU A 289 -24.47 -14.62 28.76
CA GLU A 289 -25.08 -15.35 29.87
C GLU A 289 -26.38 -16.08 29.46
N ALA A 290 -27.16 -15.53 28.52
CA ALA A 290 -28.38 -16.16 28.03
C ALA A 290 -28.04 -17.42 27.23
N LEU A 291 -27.04 -17.33 26.35
CA LEU A 291 -26.55 -18.48 25.58
C LEU A 291 -25.88 -19.52 26.48
N LEU A 292 -25.08 -19.08 27.47
CA LEU A 292 -24.47 -19.96 28.47
C LEU A 292 -25.53 -20.71 29.28
N THR A 293 -26.61 -20.02 29.67
CA THR A 293 -27.75 -20.61 30.36
C THR A 293 -28.46 -21.65 29.50
N ARG A 294 -28.64 -21.42 28.21
CA ARG A 294 -29.18 -22.43 27.27
C ARG A 294 -28.24 -23.62 27.09
N MET A 295 -26.93 -23.39 27.07
CA MET A 295 -25.93 -24.48 27.01
C MET A 295 -25.97 -25.36 28.25
N VAL A 296 -26.11 -24.78 29.44
CA VAL A 296 -26.02 -25.50 30.72
C VAL A 296 -27.38 -26.03 31.19
N GLY A 297 -28.47 -25.31 30.89
CA GLY A 297 -29.86 -25.68 31.18
C GLY A 297 -30.46 -25.16 32.49
N ASP A 298 -29.66 -24.57 33.40
CA ASP A 298 -30.12 -24.06 34.70
C ASP A 298 -29.52 -22.66 35.00
N PRO A 299 -30.34 -21.58 34.99
CA PRO A 299 -29.90 -20.22 35.29
C PRO A 299 -29.27 -20.07 36.69
N ALA A 300 -29.81 -20.78 37.70
CA ALA A 300 -29.30 -20.69 39.07
C ALA A 300 -27.93 -21.38 39.19
N ARG A 301 -27.71 -22.46 38.43
CA ARG A 301 -26.39 -23.11 38.31
C ARG A 301 -25.37 -22.17 37.67
N VAL A 302 -25.75 -21.46 36.60
CA VAL A 302 -24.88 -20.48 35.92
C VAL A 302 -24.52 -19.33 36.86
N ALA A 303 -25.49 -18.69 37.50
CA ALA A 303 -25.24 -17.57 38.41
C ALA A 303 -24.29 -17.95 39.58
N ARG A 304 -24.46 -19.15 40.16
CA ARG A 304 -23.55 -19.67 41.20
C ARG A 304 -22.13 -19.90 40.67
N ALA A 305 -21.99 -20.49 39.49
CA ALA A 305 -20.69 -20.76 38.90
C ALA A 305 -19.95 -19.47 38.50
N LEU A 306 -20.65 -18.49 37.93
CA LEU A 306 -20.09 -17.17 37.63
C LEU A 306 -19.63 -16.45 38.91
N SER A 307 -20.46 -16.49 39.96
CA SER A 307 -20.11 -15.93 41.28
C SER A 307 -18.86 -16.59 41.88
N ARG A 308 -18.72 -17.91 41.76
CA ARG A 308 -17.51 -18.65 42.17
C ARG A 308 -16.31 -18.33 41.29
N GLY A 309 -16.50 -18.14 39.98
CA GLY A 309 -15.46 -17.71 39.04
C GLY A 309 -14.93 -16.30 39.35
N LEU A 310 -15.82 -15.38 39.76
CA LEU A 310 -15.47 -14.05 40.25
C LEU A 310 -14.66 -14.15 41.56
N ALA A 311 -15.12 -14.96 42.51
CA ALA A 311 -14.43 -15.17 43.79
C ALA A 311 -13.05 -15.83 43.61
N ALA A 312 -12.91 -16.75 42.65
CA ALA A 312 -11.64 -17.39 42.28
C ALA A 312 -10.72 -16.48 41.45
N GLY A 313 -11.17 -15.28 41.06
CA GLY A 313 -10.41 -14.33 40.27
C GLY A 313 -10.18 -14.75 38.81
N LEU A 314 -10.96 -15.70 38.29
CA LEU A 314 -10.95 -16.09 36.87
C LEU A 314 -11.81 -15.14 36.02
N LEU A 315 -12.85 -14.59 36.62
CA LEU A 315 -13.78 -13.62 36.01
C LEU A 315 -13.67 -12.26 36.71
N HIS A 316 -14.20 -11.23 36.05
CA HIS A 316 -14.54 -9.92 36.62
C HIS A 316 -15.83 -9.39 36.03
N GLU A 317 -16.42 -8.40 36.70
CA GLU A 317 -17.61 -7.70 36.23
C GLU A 317 -17.20 -6.38 35.57
N GLN A 318 -17.69 -6.16 34.35
CA GLN A 318 -17.51 -4.91 33.60
C GLN A 318 -18.84 -4.55 32.94
N ASP A 319 -19.33 -3.33 33.17
CA ASP A 319 -20.59 -2.82 32.60
C ASP A 319 -21.81 -3.75 32.82
N GLY A 320 -21.84 -4.43 33.98
CA GLY A 320 -22.90 -5.36 34.35
C GLY A 320 -22.81 -6.74 33.70
N GLN A 321 -21.71 -7.05 33.00
CA GLN A 321 -21.46 -8.34 32.35
C GLN A 321 -20.26 -9.05 32.98
N CYS A 322 -20.34 -10.38 33.09
CA CYS A 322 -19.22 -11.22 33.51
C CYS A 322 -18.26 -11.45 32.33
N ARG A 323 -16.99 -11.09 32.51
CA ARG A 323 -15.93 -11.29 31.53
C ARG A 323 -14.76 -12.05 32.15
N PHE A 324 -14.06 -12.85 31.35
CA PHE A 324 -12.78 -13.41 31.77
C PHE A 324 -11.85 -12.25 32.10
N ARG A 325 -11.29 -12.29 33.31
CA ARG A 325 -10.47 -11.19 33.83
C ARG A 325 -9.33 -10.86 32.89
N HIS A 326 -8.78 -11.88 32.23
CA HIS A 326 -7.72 -11.76 31.25
C HIS A 326 -7.89 -12.79 30.13
N ALA A 327 -7.45 -12.44 28.92
CA ALA A 327 -7.44 -13.34 27.77
C ALA A 327 -6.70 -14.66 28.07
N LEU A 328 -5.65 -14.65 28.90
CA LEU A 328 -4.94 -15.87 29.28
C LEU A 328 -5.76 -16.79 30.21
N ALA A 329 -6.63 -16.24 31.07
CA ALA A 329 -7.52 -17.07 31.90
C ALA A 329 -8.51 -17.85 31.03
N TRP A 330 -9.06 -17.17 30.02
CA TRP A 330 -9.86 -17.79 28.98
C TRP A 330 -9.06 -18.89 28.23
N GLN A 331 -7.84 -18.58 27.75
CA GLN A 331 -6.99 -19.55 27.04
C GLN A 331 -6.66 -20.78 27.89
N VAL A 332 -6.27 -20.60 29.17
CA VAL A 332 -5.91 -21.72 30.06
C VAL A 332 -7.06 -22.69 30.25
N ILE A 333 -8.29 -22.17 30.39
CA ILE A 333 -9.48 -23.01 30.51
C ILE A 333 -9.79 -23.68 29.17
N HIS A 334 -9.83 -22.92 28.07
CA HIS A 334 -10.18 -23.42 26.73
C HIS A 334 -9.19 -24.46 26.20
N GLU A 335 -7.89 -24.20 26.28
CA GLU A 335 -6.81 -25.13 25.89
C GLU A 335 -6.67 -26.29 26.89
N GLY A 336 -7.08 -26.10 28.15
CA GLY A 336 -7.10 -27.13 29.17
C GLY A 336 -8.20 -28.18 28.98
N LEU A 337 -9.18 -27.91 28.11
CA LEU A 337 -10.26 -28.86 27.82
C LEU A 337 -9.75 -30.07 27.04
N PRO A 338 -10.13 -31.30 27.43
CA PRO A 338 -9.89 -32.47 26.59
C PRO A 338 -10.49 -32.27 25.19
N PRO A 339 -9.78 -32.64 24.10
CA PRO A 339 -10.27 -32.43 22.74
C PRO A 339 -11.69 -32.94 22.44
N PRO A 340 -12.15 -34.10 22.97
CA PRO A 340 -13.53 -34.54 22.81
C PRO A 340 -14.55 -33.59 23.45
N THR A 341 -14.29 -33.14 24.68
CA THR A 341 -15.15 -32.22 25.43
C THR A 341 -15.22 -30.86 24.74
N ARG A 342 -14.08 -30.34 24.30
CA ARG A 342 -14.01 -29.07 23.57
C ARG A 342 -14.84 -29.14 22.28
N ARG A 343 -14.66 -30.19 21.47
CA ARG A 343 -15.45 -30.39 20.23
C ARG A 343 -16.95 -30.46 20.52
N TRP A 344 -17.35 -31.19 21.56
CA TRP A 344 -18.76 -31.31 21.95
C TRP A 344 -19.36 -29.97 22.39
N LEU A 345 -18.63 -29.18 23.20
CA LEU A 345 -19.08 -27.86 23.63
C LEU A 345 -19.20 -26.89 22.44
N HIS A 346 -18.24 -26.88 21.52
CA HIS A 346 -18.33 -26.06 20.30
C HIS A 346 -19.51 -26.49 19.42
N LEU A 347 -19.76 -27.79 19.26
CA LEU A 347 -20.92 -28.28 18.51
C LEU A 347 -22.25 -27.86 19.17
N ARG A 348 -22.31 -27.90 20.50
CA ARG A 348 -23.49 -27.47 21.27
C ARG A 348 -23.73 -25.96 21.13
N ALA A 349 -22.67 -25.15 21.26
CA ALA A 349 -22.75 -23.71 21.05
C ALA A 349 -23.24 -23.38 19.62
N ALA A 350 -22.66 -24.03 18.60
CA ALA A 350 -23.07 -23.84 17.21
C ALA A 350 -24.55 -24.12 16.98
N ARG A 351 -25.07 -25.25 17.49
CA ARG A 351 -26.49 -25.62 17.33
C ARG A 351 -27.44 -24.60 17.97
N LEU A 352 -27.12 -24.14 19.18
CA LEU A 352 -27.95 -23.15 19.87
C LEU A 352 -27.97 -21.80 19.15
N LEU A 353 -26.83 -21.38 18.60
CA LEU A 353 -26.73 -20.17 17.77
C LEU A 353 -27.50 -20.32 16.44
N ASP A 354 -27.58 -21.52 15.89
CA ASP A 354 -28.30 -21.81 14.62
C ASP A 354 -29.83 -21.94 14.84
N GLU A 355 -30.26 -22.16 16.09
CA GLU A 355 -31.66 -22.29 16.50
C GLU A 355 -32.31 -20.95 16.92
N ASP A 356 -31.54 -19.87 17.02
CA ASP A 356 -32.07 -18.55 17.43
C ASP A 356 -32.83 -17.85 16.28
N ASP A 357 -33.96 -17.21 16.61
CA ASP A 357 -34.82 -16.48 15.67
C ASP A 357 -34.20 -15.14 15.17
N GLY A 358 -32.99 -14.79 15.62
CA GLY A 358 -32.28 -13.57 15.26
C GLY A 358 -31.46 -13.66 13.95
N PRO A 359 -30.74 -12.59 13.58
CA PRO A 359 -29.77 -12.64 12.49
C PRO A 359 -28.75 -13.75 12.72
N ARG A 360 -28.59 -14.66 11.76
CA ARG A 360 -27.69 -15.81 11.91
C ARG A 360 -26.23 -15.32 12.02
N PRO A 361 -25.51 -15.64 13.11
CA PRO A 361 -24.13 -15.19 13.32
C PRO A 361 -23.16 -16.12 12.58
N VAL A 362 -23.06 -15.90 11.27
CA VAL A 362 -22.40 -16.81 10.32
C VAL A 362 -20.93 -17.03 10.64
N ALA A 363 -20.16 -16.03 11.06
CA ALA A 363 -18.74 -16.24 11.40
C ALA A 363 -18.55 -16.99 12.71
N ARG A 364 -19.36 -16.68 13.74
CA ARG A 364 -19.34 -17.46 14.98
C ARG A 364 -19.72 -18.91 14.72
N LEU A 365 -20.73 -19.15 13.88
CA LEU A 365 -21.10 -20.50 13.43
C LEU A 365 -19.93 -21.18 12.71
N THR A 366 -19.24 -20.48 11.79
CA THR A 366 -18.05 -20.98 11.11
C THR A 366 -16.97 -21.41 12.09
N HIS A 367 -16.61 -20.53 13.03
CA HIS A 367 -15.62 -20.82 14.05
C HIS A 367 -16.02 -22.05 14.88
N HIS A 368 -17.24 -22.09 15.43
CA HIS A 368 -17.66 -23.21 16.27
C HIS A 368 -17.75 -24.53 15.50
N TYR A 369 -18.28 -24.54 14.27
CA TYR A 369 -18.33 -25.76 13.45
C TYR A 369 -16.94 -26.24 13.04
N GLN A 370 -16.00 -25.33 12.77
CA GLN A 370 -14.60 -25.68 12.50
C GLN A 370 -13.96 -26.34 13.74
N GLN A 371 -14.07 -25.71 14.90
CA GLN A 371 -13.52 -26.23 16.17
C GLN A 371 -14.19 -27.54 16.61
N ALA A 372 -15.45 -27.77 16.23
CA ALA A 372 -16.16 -29.03 16.47
C ALA A 372 -15.72 -30.16 15.52
N GLY A 373 -15.05 -29.85 14.41
CA GLY A 373 -14.79 -30.80 13.32
C GLY A 373 -16.05 -31.17 12.53
N ALA A 374 -17.08 -30.31 12.56
CA ALA A 374 -18.35 -30.50 11.86
C ALA A 374 -18.24 -29.98 10.42
N THR A 375 -17.48 -30.70 9.59
CA THR A 375 -17.00 -30.23 8.28
C THR A 375 -18.10 -29.70 7.35
N THR A 376 -19.23 -30.40 7.23
CA THR A 376 -20.32 -29.98 6.34
C THR A 376 -20.94 -28.65 6.78
N GLN A 377 -21.15 -28.47 8.08
CA GLN A 377 -21.72 -27.25 8.65
C GLN A 377 -20.71 -26.10 8.63
N PHE A 378 -19.43 -26.40 8.85
CA PHE A 378 -18.33 -25.45 8.71
C PHE A 378 -18.31 -24.85 7.30
N VAL A 379 -18.31 -25.69 6.26
CA VAL A 379 -18.26 -25.20 4.87
C VAL A 379 -19.47 -24.33 4.53
N ARG A 380 -20.68 -24.74 4.95
CA ARG A 380 -21.91 -23.95 4.70
C ARG A 380 -21.89 -22.59 5.40
N SER A 381 -21.46 -22.56 6.66
CA SER A 381 -21.37 -21.31 7.42
C SER A 381 -20.25 -20.42 6.90
N ALA A 382 -19.09 -20.98 6.54
CA ALA A 382 -17.98 -20.23 5.95
C ALA A 382 -18.39 -19.57 4.63
N GLU A 383 -19.12 -20.30 3.78
CA GLU A 383 -19.68 -19.73 2.56
C GLU A 383 -20.67 -18.60 2.85
N ALA A 384 -21.57 -18.76 3.81
CA ALA A 384 -22.52 -17.71 4.18
C ALA A 384 -21.82 -16.49 4.77
N ALA A 385 -20.76 -16.68 5.56
CA ALA A 385 -19.92 -15.60 6.08
C ALA A 385 -19.19 -14.87 4.95
N ALA A 386 -18.69 -15.61 3.96
CA ALA A 386 -18.08 -15.02 2.78
C ALA A 386 -19.08 -14.25 1.93
N ASP A 387 -20.29 -14.77 1.71
CA ASP A 387 -21.35 -14.08 0.98
C ASP A 387 -21.76 -12.78 1.67
N LEU A 388 -21.86 -12.80 3.00
CA LEU A 388 -22.12 -11.61 3.80
C LEU A 388 -20.99 -10.58 3.66
N ALA A 389 -19.72 -11.02 3.77
CA ALA A 389 -18.56 -10.16 3.59
C ALA A 389 -18.50 -9.54 2.17
N MET A 390 -18.72 -10.33 1.12
CA MET A 390 -18.79 -9.85 -0.27
C MET A 390 -19.93 -8.85 -0.48
N SER A 391 -21.08 -9.05 0.17
CA SER A 391 -22.20 -8.10 0.11
C SER A 391 -21.86 -6.72 0.71
N HIS A 392 -20.89 -6.68 1.63
CA HIS A 392 -20.35 -5.46 2.23
C HIS A 392 -19.09 -4.94 1.51
N GLY A 393 -18.62 -5.59 0.45
CA GLY A 393 -17.39 -5.25 -0.25
C GLY A 393 -16.12 -5.57 0.55
N ASP A 394 -16.22 -6.44 1.55
CA ASP A 394 -15.08 -6.95 2.31
C ASP A 394 -14.57 -8.27 1.73
N ASP A 395 -13.96 -8.15 0.56
CA ASP A 395 -13.44 -9.27 -0.20
C ASP A 395 -12.28 -10.00 0.52
N ALA A 396 -11.52 -9.30 1.35
CA ALA A 396 -10.44 -9.90 2.13
C ALA A 396 -11.00 -10.83 3.23
N THR A 397 -12.03 -10.38 3.95
CA THR A 397 -12.75 -11.23 4.92
C THR A 397 -13.48 -12.37 4.21
N ALA A 398 -14.03 -12.15 3.02
CA ALA A 398 -14.61 -13.24 2.23
C ALA A 398 -13.57 -14.32 1.88
N ALA A 399 -12.39 -13.91 1.42
CA ALA A 399 -11.28 -14.83 1.16
C ALA A 399 -10.83 -15.58 2.42
N HIS A 400 -10.80 -14.91 3.59
CA HIS A 400 -10.46 -15.53 4.87
C HIS A 400 -11.36 -16.72 5.22
N PHE A 401 -12.67 -16.63 4.95
CA PHE A 401 -13.59 -17.75 5.17
C PHE A 401 -13.53 -18.81 4.06
N LEU A 402 -13.31 -18.40 2.80
CA LEU A 402 -13.34 -19.31 1.65
C LEU A 402 -12.09 -20.18 1.54
N VAL A 403 -10.89 -19.66 1.84
CA VAL A 403 -9.63 -20.42 1.77
C VAL A 403 -9.68 -21.72 2.58
N PRO A 404 -9.97 -21.70 3.90
CA PRO A 404 -10.00 -22.93 4.69
C PRO A 404 -11.19 -23.84 4.30
N ALA A 405 -12.29 -23.28 3.79
CA ALA A 405 -13.43 -24.06 3.31
C ALA A 405 -13.10 -24.86 2.04
N VAL A 406 -12.36 -24.26 1.09
CA VAL A 406 -11.91 -24.91 -0.16
C VAL A 406 -10.90 -26.03 0.12
N GLN A 407 -10.04 -25.85 1.12
CA GLN A 407 -8.98 -26.81 1.49
C GLN A 407 -9.48 -28.05 2.24
N VAL A 408 -10.78 -28.16 2.50
CA VAL A 408 -11.36 -29.37 3.12
C VAL A 408 -11.18 -30.57 2.19
N ALA A 409 -10.36 -31.54 2.63
CA ALA A 409 -10.01 -32.73 1.83
C ALA A 409 -11.22 -33.60 1.46
N THR A 410 -12.25 -33.67 2.32
CA THR A 410 -13.47 -34.45 2.10
C THR A 410 -14.57 -33.69 1.35
N LEU A 411 -14.31 -32.47 0.89
CA LEU A 411 -15.29 -31.66 0.19
C LEU A 411 -15.56 -32.23 -1.21
N PRO A 412 -16.83 -32.42 -1.62
CA PRO A 412 -17.15 -32.84 -2.98
C PRO A 412 -16.59 -31.86 -4.00
N SER A 413 -16.06 -32.36 -5.13
CA SER A 413 -15.45 -31.54 -6.19
C SER A 413 -16.38 -30.41 -6.66
N ALA A 414 -17.69 -30.67 -6.81
CA ALA A 414 -18.66 -29.65 -7.19
C ALA A 414 -18.77 -28.47 -6.20
N ASP A 415 -18.69 -28.74 -4.88
CA ASP A 415 -18.72 -27.70 -3.86
C ASP A 415 -17.39 -26.94 -3.80
N ARG A 416 -16.27 -27.66 -3.92
CA ARG A 416 -14.92 -27.08 -3.96
C ARG A 416 -14.78 -26.10 -5.13
N VAL A 417 -15.25 -26.49 -6.30
CA VAL A 417 -15.33 -25.65 -7.50
C VAL A 417 -16.13 -24.37 -7.27
N ARG A 418 -17.33 -24.51 -6.68
CA ARG A 418 -18.23 -23.39 -6.42
C ARG A 418 -17.61 -22.37 -5.46
N LEU A 419 -16.96 -22.85 -4.39
CA LEU A 419 -16.26 -21.99 -3.43
C LEU A 419 -15.00 -21.36 -4.03
N ALA A 420 -14.25 -22.09 -4.85
CA ALA A 420 -13.10 -21.55 -5.57
C ALA A 420 -13.49 -20.40 -6.51
N GLY A 421 -14.62 -20.49 -7.20
CA GLY A 421 -15.14 -19.39 -8.02
C GLY A 421 -15.54 -18.16 -7.19
N LYS A 422 -16.04 -18.34 -5.96
CA LYS A 422 -16.26 -17.23 -5.02
C LYS A 422 -14.93 -16.63 -4.55
N LEU A 423 -13.97 -17.47 -4.17
CA LEU A 423 -12.65 -17.05 -3.70
C LEU A 423 -11.92 -16.25 -4.77
N ALA A 424 -11.95 -16.72 -6.01
CA ALA A 424 -11.33 -16.05 -7.14
C ALA A 424 -11.91 -14.65 -7.37
N ARG A 425 -13.23 -14.48 -7.27
CA ARG A 425 -13.91 -13.18 -7.39
C ARG A 425 -13.53 -12.22 -6.27
N ALA A 426 -13.63 -12.68 -5.01
CA ALA A 426 -13.22 -11.89 -3.87
C ALA A 426 -11.74 -11.49 -3.97
N ALA A 427 -10.86 -12.45 -4.29
CA ALA A 427 -9.42 -12.18 -4.34
C ALA A 427 -9.02 -11.17 -5.42
N VAL A 428 -9.75 -11.03 -6.53
CA VAL A 428 -9.36 -10.12 -7.64
C VAL A 428 -9.69 -8.66 -7.34
N ASP A 429 -10.72 -8.43 -6.54
CA ASP A 429 -11.18 -7.10 -6.18
C ASP A 429 -10.70 -6.67 -4.77
N GLY A 430 -10.30 -7.61 -3.91
CA GLY A 430 -9.69 -7.38 -2.58
C GLY A 430 -8.17 -7.63 -2.49
N LEU A 431 -7.56 -7.35 -1.33
CA LEU A 431 -6.11 -7.46 -1.08
C LEU A 431 -5.60 -8.90 -0.76
N ALA A 432 -6.44 -9.92 -0.91
CA ALA A 432 -6.12 -11.31 -0.52
C ALA A 432 -5.34 -12.11 -1.60
N HIS A 433 -4.61 -11.44 -2.48
CA HIS A 433 -3.97 -12.05 -3.65
C HIS A 433 -2.99 -13.17 -3.29
N SER A 434 -2.16 -13.00 -2.24
CA SER A 434 -1.07 -13.93 -1.88
C SER A 434 -1.57 -15.27 -1.36
N VAL A 435 -2.74 -15.30 -0.73
CA VAL A 435 -3.33 -16.52 -0.16
C VAL A 435 -4.18 -17.27 -1.19
N ALA A 436 -4.83 -16.54 -2.10
CA ALA A 436 -5.69 -17.14 -3.12
C ALA A 436 -4.90 -17.82 -4.25
N VAL A 437 -3.76 -17.27 -4.67
CA VAL A 437 -2.97 -17.79 -5.81
C VAL A 437 -2.53 -19.25 -5.63
N PRO A 438 -1.96 -19.67 -4.49
CA PRO A 438 -1.61 -21.08 -4.27
C PRO A 438 -2.83 -21.99 -4.35
N VAL A 439 -3.92 -21.63 -3.66
CA VAL A 439 -5.16 -22.41 -3.62
C VAL A 439 -5.75 -22.60 -5.02
N LEU A 440 -5.84 -21.53 -5.81
CA LEU A 440 -6.35 -21.60 -7.18
C LEU A 440 -5.43 -22.39 -8.10
N THR A 441 -4.11 -22.33 -7.88
CA THR A 441 -3.12 -23.09 -8.65
C THR A 441 -3.23 -24.58 -8.38
N ASP A 442 -3.33 -24.98 -7.11
CA ASP A 442 -3.46 -26.39 -6.69
C ASP A 442 -4.76 -27.00 -7.25
N LEU A 443 -5.87 -26.26 -7.19
CA LEU A 443 -7.15 -26.68 -7.76
C LEU A 443 -7.10 -26.95 -9.27
N LEU A 444 -6.34 -26.14 -10.02
CA LEU A 444 -6.18 -26.31 -11.47
C LEU A 444 -5.34 -27.55 -11.83
N VAL A 445 -4.58 -28.09 -10.88
CA VAL A 445 -3.71 -29.26 -11.04
C VAL A 445 -4.37 -30.54 -10.52
N GLU A 446 -5.01 -30.48 -9.36
CA GLU A 446 -5.47 -31.66 -8.62
C GLU A 446 -6.88 -32.14 -9.01
N ASP A 447 -7.75 -31.22 -9.45
CA ASP A 447 -9.16 -31.53 -9.70
C ASP A 447 -9.48 -31.64 -11.20
N GLU A 448 -10.27 -32.65 -11.58
CA GLU A 448 -10.87 -32.73 -12.91
C GLU A 448 -12.03 -31.73 -13.02
N LEU A 449 -11.72 -30.55 -13.54
CA LEU A 449 -12.66 -29.44 -13.67
C LEU A 449 -13.40 -29.45 -15.02
N PRO A 450 -14.72 -29.15 -15.05
CA PRO A 450 -15.41 -28.81 -16.28
C PRO A 450 -14.71 -27.65 -17.01
N SER A 451 -14.65 -27.69 -18.35
CA SER A 451 -13.90 -26.71 -19.15
C SER A 451 -14.24 -25.25 -18.79
N ALA A 452 -15.54 -24.90 -18.73
CA ALA A 452 -15.97 -23.54 -18.41
C ALA A 452 -15.50 -23.06 -17.01
N VAL A 453 -15.48 -23.95 -16.03
CA VAL A 453 -15.00 -23.65 -14.67
C VAL A 453 -13.49 -23.46 -14.68
N ARG A 454 -12.76 -24.36 -15.33
CA ARG A 454 -11.31 -24.27 -15.47
C ARG A 454 -10.91 -22.96 -16.15
N GLY A 455 -11.63 -22.58 -17.21
CA GLY A 455 -11.47 -21.29 -17.89
C GLY A 455 -11.73 -20.10 -16.97
N GLU A 456 -12.81 -20.11 -16.19
CA GLU A 456 -13.11 -19.03 -15.24
C GLU A 456 -12.02 -18.89 -14.16
N LEU A 457 -11.54 -20.00 -13.60
CA LEU A 457 -10.46 -19.99 -12.61
C LEU A 457 -9.13 -19.52 -13.20
N ARG A 458 -8.76 -19.97 -14.41
CA ARG A 458 -7.55 -19.50 -15.11
C ARG A 458 -7.60 -18.02 -15.43
N PHE A 459 -8.76 -17.54 -15.91
CA PHE A 459 -8.97 -16.11 -16.17
C PHE A 459 -8.74 -15.28 -14.91
N MET A 460 -9.30 -15.69 -13.78
CA MET A 460 -9.17 -14.97 -12.52
C MET A 460 -7.76 -15.10 -11.92
N LEU A 461 -7.16 -16.29 -11.93
CA LEU A 461 -5.76 -16.50 -11.52
C LEU A 461 -4.82 -15.60 -12.33
N GLY A 462 -5.02 -15.54 -13.64
CA GLY A 462 -4.21 -14.69 -14.50
C GLY A 462 -4.39 -13.19 -14.22
N ARG A 463 -5.57 -12.76 -13.79
CA ARG A 463 -5.78 -11.38 -13.28
C ARG A 463 -5.03 -11.13 -11.98
N LEU A 464 -5.05 -12.07 -11.04
CA LEU A 464 -4.34 -11.97 -9.74
C LEU A 464 -2.82 -11.88 -9.94
N LEU A 465 -2.25 -12.77 -10.75
CA LEU A 465 -0.82 -12.80 -11.06
C LEU A 465 -0.37 -11.47 -11.68
N ARG A 466 -1.17 -10.91 -12.59
CA ARG A 466 -0.90 -9.58 -13.18
C ARG A 466 -0.93 -8.45 -12.13
N GLN A 467 -1.85 -8.49 -11.18
CA GLN A 467 -1.92 -7.50 -10.10
C GLN A 467 -0.70 -7.59 -9.17
N GLN A 468 -0.22 -8.82 -8.88
CA GLN A 468 0.98 -9.08 -8.09
C GLN A 468 2.31 -8.78 -8.82
N GLY A 469 2.25 -8.54 -10.14
CA GLY A 469 3.42 -8.16 -10.93
C GLY A 469 3.98 -9.24 -11.84
N ASP A 470 3.47 -10.47 -11.78
CA ASP A 470 3.87 -11.56 -12.67
C ASP A 470 3.08 -11.48 -14.00
N ALA A 471 3.36 -10.42 -14.77
CA ALA A 471 2.61 -10.04 -15.96
C ALA A 471 2.55 -11.16 -17.01
N GLU A 472 3.68 -11.80 -17.33
CA GLU A 472 3.75 -12.86 -18.33
C GLU A 472 3.00 -14.12 -17.90
N GLN A 473 3.20 -14.59 -16.66
CA GLN A 473 2.50 -15.77 -16.16
C GLN A 473 0.99 -15.53 -16.13
N GLY A 474 0.57 -14.36 -15.65
CA GLY A 474 -0.83 -14.00 -15.63
C GLY A 474 -1.43 -13.88 -17.03
N TYR A 475 -0.69 -13.34 -18.00
CA TYR A 475 -1.11 -13.32 -19.40
C TYR A 475 -1.30 -14.73 -19.97
N ARG A 476 -0.36 -15.66 -19.71
CA ARG A 476 -0.44 -17.04 -20.19
C ARG A 476 -1.64 -17.80 -19.60
N GLU A 477 -1.99 -17.57 -18.34
CA GLU A 477 -3.19 -18.16 -17.75
C GLU A 477 -4.47 -17.60 -18.38
N ILE A 478 -4.53 -16.29 -18.63
CA ILE A 478 -5.67 -15.69 -19.36
C ILE A 478 -5.72 -16.23 -20.80
N GLU A 479 -4.58 -16.38 -21.48
CA GLU A 479 -4.50 -16.95 -22.83
C GLU A 479 -5.07 -18.37 -22.88
N ARG A 480 -4.73 -19.23 -21.92
CA ARG A 480 -5.29 -20.58 -21.78
C ARG A 480 -6.78 -20.58 -21.48
N SER A 481 -7.29 -19.58 -20.78
CA SER A 481 -8.71 -19.49 -20.44
C SER A 481 -9.62 -19.25 -21.64
N VAL A 482 -9.12 -18.66 -22.74
CA VAL A 482 -9.96 -18.20 -23.86
C VAL A 482 -10.74 -19.35 -24.49
N ASP A 483 -10.07 -20.44 -24.85
CA ASP A 483 -10.73 -21.60 -25.48
C ASP A 483 -11.64 -22.33 -24.48
N GLU A 484 -11.26 -22.32 -23.20
CA GLU A 484 -12.02 -22.97 -22.12
C GLU A 484 -13.31 -22.22 -21.78
N LEU A 485 -13.37 -20.92 -22.11
CA LEU A 485 -14.52 -20.02 -21.90
C LEU A 485 -15.47 -19.94 -23.11
N ALA A 486 -15.39 -20.86 -24.07
CA ALA A 486 -16.24 -20.84 -25.27
C ALA A 486 -17.75 -20.73 -24.98
N ASP A 487 -18.23 -21.35 -23.89
CA ASP A 487 -19.63 -21.31 -23.45
C ASP A 487 -19.99 -20.08 -22.59
N ARG A 488 -19.04 -19.17 -22.35
CA ARG A 488 -19.16 -17.97 -21.51
C ARG A 488 -18.67 -16.73 -22.28
N PRO A 489 -19.42 -16.26 -23.29
CA PRO A 489 -18.99 -15.17 -24.17
C PRO A 489 -18.73 -13.85 -23.43
N ASP A 490 -19.41 -13.62 -22.30
CA ASP A 490 -19.19 -12.48 -21.41
C ASP A 490 -17.78 -12.47 -20.79
N LEU A 491 -17.33 -13.63 -20.27
CA LEU A 491 -16.01 -13.78 -19.67
C LEU A 491 -14.92 -13.87 -20.75
N MET A 492 -15.19 -14.57 -21.85
CA MET A 492 -14.28 -14.68 -22.98
C MET A 492 -13.97 -13.30 -23.57
N ALA A 493 -14.99 -12.43 -23.74
CA ALA A 493 -14.80 -11.06 -24.18
C ALA A 493 -13.90 -10.24 -23.23
N ARG A 494 -14.06 -10.39 -21.91
CA ARG A 494 -13.21 -9.73 -20.91
C ARG A 494 -11.77 -10.26 -20.94
N ALA A 495 -11.58 -11.57 -21.05
CA ALA A 495 -10.27 -12.19 -21.20
C ALA A 495 -9.55 -11.65 -22.44
N LEU A 496 -10.22 -11.65 -23.58
CA LEU A 496 -9.68 -11.12 -24.84
C LEU A 496 -9.39 -9.62 -24.77
N ALA A 497 -10.22 -8.82 -24.09
CA ALA A 497 -9.96 -7.40 -23.88
C ALA A 497 -8.66 -7.15 -23.10
N ILE A 498 -8.40 -7.94 -22.05
CA ILE A 498 -7.13 -7.85 -21.29
C ILE A 498 -5.96 -8.28 -22.17
N LEU A 499 -6.11 -9.36 -22.93
CA LEU A 499 -5.08 -9.87 -23.83
C LEU A 499 -4.83 -8.96 -25.06
N ALA A 500 -5.75 -8.05 -25.37
CA ALA A 500 -5.59 -7.05 -26.42
C ALA A 500 -4.65 -5.91 -26.01
N VAL A 501 -4.30 -5.79 -24.72
CA VAL A 501 -3.32 -4.80 -24.26
C VAL A 501 -1.89 -5.31 -24.57
N PRO A 502 -1.09 -4.58 -25.38
CA PRO A 502 0.20 -5.05 -25.89
C PRO A 502 1.34 -4.97 -24.86
N ASP A 503 1.10 -4.34 -23.72
CA ASP A 503 2.09 -4.03 -22.69
C ASP A 503 2.55 -5.23 -21.84
N LEU A 504 1.82 -6.34 -21.90
CA LEU A 504 1.87 -7.40 -20.89
C LEU A 504 2.84 -8.55 -21.18
N VAL A 505 3.32 -8.67 -22.41
CA VAL A 505 4.24 -9.72 -22.87
C VAL A 505 5.18 -9.15 -23.91
N VAL A 506 6.37 -9.71 -24.13
CA VAL A 506 7.33 -9.23 -25.14
C VAL A 506 7.32 -10.02 -26.45
N ASP A 507 6.72 -11.20 -26.46
CA ASP A 507 6.88 -12.25 -27.49
C ASP A 507 5.66 -12.40 -28.42
N ARG A 508 4.71 -11.45 -28.39
CA ARG A 508 3.50 -11.44 -29.22
C ARG A 508 3.49 -10.20 -30.10
N PRO A 509 3.26 -10.32 -31.42
CA PRO A 509 3.16 -9.16 -32.30
C PRO A 509 1.83 -8.42 -32.09
N VAL A 510 1.82 -7.12 -32.39
CA VAL A 510 0.64 -6.23 -32.34
C VAL A 510 -0.57 -6.82 -33.09
N SER A 511 -0.36 -7.53 -34.20
CA SER A 511 -1.44 -8.17 -34.95
C SER A 511 -2.26 -9.17 -34.14
N VAL A 512 -1.65 -9.87 -33.17
CA VAL A 512 -2.35 -10.77 -32.25
C VAL A 512 -3.24 -9.98 -31.29
N HIS A 513 -2.73 -8.86 -30.77
CA HIS A 513 -3.48 -7.99 -29.87
C HIS A 513 -4.68 -7.34 -30.57
N VAL A 514 -4.49 -6.87 -31.81
CA VAL A 514 -5.56 -6.32 -32.66
C VAL A 514 -6.64 -7.37 -32.94
N ALA A 515 -6.25 -8.59 -33.31
CA ALA A 515 -7.19 -9.69 -33.56
C ALA A 515 -8.03 -10.02 -32.32
N ARG A 516 -7.41 -10.04 -31.14
CA ARG A 516 -8.10 -10.26 -29.86
C ARG A 516 -9.05 -9.14 -29.51
N GLY A 517 -8.67 -7.89 -29.73
CA GLY A 517 -9.56 -6.74 -29.55
C GLY A 517 -10.79 -6.81 -30.45
N ALA A 518 -10.62 -7.22 -31.72
CA ALA A 518 -11.73 -7.42 -32.65
C ALA A 518 -12.66 -8.57 -32.21
N GLN A 519 -12.09 -9.69 -31.77
CA GLN A 519 -12.86 -10.83 -31.25
C GLN A 519 -13.62 -10.48 -29.97
N ALA A 520 -12.98 -9.76 -29.04
CA ALA A 520 -13.61 -9.27 -27.81
C ALA A 520 -14.82 -8.39 -28.12
N GLN A 521 -14.70 -7.49 -29.10
CA GLN A 521 -15.79 -6.60 -29.52
C GLN A 521 -16.98 -7.38 -30.07
N ALA A 522 -16.73 -8.39 -30.90
CA ALA A 522 -17.79 -9.21 -31.47
C ALA A 522 -18.59 -9.96 -30.38
N LEU A 523 -17.90 -10.50 -29.37
CA LEU A 523 -18.52 -11.21 -28.25
C LEU A 523 -19.26 -10.27 -27.28
N ALA A 524 -18.84 -9.01 -27.17
CA ALA A 524 -19.43 -8.05 -26.25
C ALA A 524 -20.75 -7.43 -26.73
N ALA A 525 -21.16 -7.65 -27.98
CA ALA A 525 -22.33 -7.00 -28.60
C ALA A 525 -23.66 -7.21 -27.83
N GLY A 526 -23.78 -8.27 -27.04
CA GLY A 526 -24.95 -8.55 -26.19
C GLY A 526 -24.82 -8.13 -24.72
N HIS A 527 -23.70 -7.51 -24.32
CA HIS A 527 -23.35 -7.27 -22.93
C HIS A 527 -22.85 -5.83 -22.71
N PRO A 528 -23.75 -4.85 -22.47
CA PRO A 528 -23.40 -3.42 -22.45
C PRO A 528 -22.22 -3.05 -21.54
N ARG A 529 -22.19 -3.59 -20.30
CA ARG A 529 -21.06 -3.36 -19.36
C ARG A 529 -19.74 -3.95 -19.85
N VAL A 530 -19.79 -5.07 -20.58
CA VAL A 530 -18.59 -5.68 -21.17
C VAL A 530 -18.14 -4.89 -22.39
N ALA A 531 -19.08 -4.39 -23.20
CA ALA A 531 -18.80 -3.58 -24.38
C ALA A 531 -18.03 -2.30 -24.05
N VAL A 532 -18.35 -1.63 -22.94
CA VAL A 532 -17.59 -0.46 -22.45
C VAL A 532 -16.13 -0.83 -22.14
N ALA A 533 -15.91 -1.86 -21.32
CA ALA A 533 -14.56 -2.30 -20.94
C ALA A 533 -13.72 -2.74 -22.16
N VAL A 534 -14.33 -3.46 -23.10
CA VAL A 534 -13.72 -3.85 -24.38
C VAL A 534 -13.39 -2.63 -25.23
N GLY A 535 -14.30 -1.66 -25.28
CA GLY A 535 -14.13 -0.39 -25.99
C GLY A 535 -12.94 0.40 -25.47
N ILE A 536 -12.77 0.49 -24.14
CA ILE A 536 -11.62 1.15 -23.50
C ILE A 536 -10.30 0.48 -23.91
N ALA A 537 -10.22 -0.85 -23.84
CA ALA A 537 -9.01 -1.59 -24.21
C ALA A 537 -8.66 -1.40 -25.70
N ARG A 538 -9.67 -1.50 -26.59
CA ARG A 538 -9.48 -1.35 -28.04
C ARG A 538 -9.04 0.06 -28.43
N THR A 539 -9.65 1.09 -27.85
CA THR A 539 -9.29 2.49 -28.11
C THR A 539 -7.90 2.83 -27.61
N SER A 540 -7.53 2.34 -26.43
CA SER A 540 -6.17 2.50 -25.90
C SER A 540 -5.13 1.84 -26.81
N LEU A 541 -5.36 0.59 -27.23
CA LEU A 541 -4.50 -0.11 -28.19
C LEU A 541 -4.37 0.67 -29.51
N ALA A 542 -5.47 1.18 -30.06
CA ALA A 542 -5.48 1.93 -31.31
C ALA A 542 -4.58 3.18 -31.22
N ILE A 543 -4.62 3.90 -30.10
CA ILE A 543 -3.72 5.04 -29.87
C ILE A 543 -2.27 4.56 -29.77
N GLU A 544 -1.97 3.53 -28.97
CA GLU A 544 -0.60 3.06 -28.73
C GLU A 544 0.12 2.59 -29.99
N ILE A 545 -0.61 1.97 -30.94
CA ILE A 545 -0.05 1.53 -32.22
C ILE A 545 -0.02 2.66 -33.27
N GLY A 546 -0.56 3.83 -32.94
CA GLY A 546 -0.71 4.96 -33.85
C GLY A 546 -1.74 4.73 -34.95
N ASP A 547 -2.82 3.99 -34.69
CA ASP A 547 -3.92 3.84 -35.64
C ASP A 547 -4.69 5.17 -35.77
N PRO A 548 -4.87 5.73 -36.98
CA PRO A 548 -5.62 6.98 -37.18
C PRO A 548 -7.08 6.95 -36.70
N SER A 549 -7.65 5.77 -36.50
CA SER A 549 -8.99 5.61 -35.91
C SER A 549 -9.02 5.76 -34.38
N GLY A 550 -7.88 5.78 -33.70
CA GLY A 550 -7.78 5.78 -32.24
C GLY A 550 -8.56 6.92 -31.58
N TRP A 551 -8.25 8.17 -31.94
CA TRP A 551 -8.92 9.34 -31.37
C TRP A 551 -10.40 9.46 -31.76
N PRO A 552 -10.80 9.25 -33.04
CA PRO A 552 -12.22 9.15 -33.39
C PRO A 552 -13.00 8.11 -32.57
N LEU A 553 -12.40 6.96 -32.28
CA LEU A 553 -13.04 5.93 -31.45
C LEU A 553 -13.14 6.35 -29.97
N VAL A 554 -12.16 7.05 -29.41
CA VAL A 554 -12.25 7.65 -28.06
C VAL A 554 -13.37 8.69 -28.00
N GLU A 555 -13.48 9.55 -29.02
CA GLU A 555 -14.52 10.58 -29.09
C GLU A 555 -15.94 9.99 -29.20
N ALA A 556 -16.06 8.81 -29.82
CA ALA A 556 -17.30 8.06 -29.86
C ALA A 556 -17.62 7.41 -28.50
N LEU A 557 -16.62 6.77 -27.86
CA LEU A 557 -16.83 6.06 -26.60
C LEU A 557 -17.06 7.01 -25.41
N SER A 558 -16.38 8.15 -25.37
CA SER A 558 -16.58 9.20 -24.34
C SER A 558 -17.99 9.79 -24.32
N ARG A 559 -18.76 9.61 -25.41
CA ARG A 559 -20.17 10.02 -25.51
C ARG A 559 -21.15 8.87 -25.26
N ASP A 560 -20.66 7.65 -25.01
CA ASP A 560 -21.51 6.50 -24.75
C ASP A 560 -22.24 6.67 -23.40
N PRO A 561 -23.58 6.64 -23.37
CA PRO A 561 -24.34 6.76 -22.13
C PRO A 561 -23.99 5.68 -21.09
N ALA A 562 -23.54 4.50 -21.51
CA ALA A 562 -23.12 3.43 -20.60
C ALA A 562 -21.79 3.74 -19.90
N LEU A 563 -20.88 4.47 -20.57
CA LEU A 563 -19.64 4.94 -19.95
C LEU A 563 -19.92 6.14 -19.02
N LEU A 564 -20.69 7.13 -19.51
CA LEU A 564 -21.04 8.32 -18.72
C LEU A 564 -21.89 7.99 -17.48
N GLY A 565 -22.69 6.93 -17.55
CA GLY A 565 -23.45 6.40 -16.42
C GLY A 565 -22.61 5.61 -15.40
N ASP A 566 -21.32 5.38 -15.68
CA ASP A 566 -20.38 4.70 -14.78
C ASP A 566 -19.10 5.55 -14.59
N PRO A 567 -19.12 6.50 -13.65
CA PRO A 567 -18.01 7.40 -13.41
C PRO A 567 -16.66 6.72 -13.12
N ARG A 568 -16.67 5.48 -12.59
CA ARG A 568 -15.45 4.69 -12.33
C ARG A 568 -14.84 4.18 -13.63
N GLU A 569 -15.67 3.60 -14.49
CA GLU A 569 -15.26 3.17 -15.82
C GLU A 569 -14.79 4.35 -16.67
N HIS A 570 -15.45 5.50 -16.53
CA HIS A 570 -15.04 6.76 -17.15
C HIS A 570 -13.66 7.22 -16.69
N ALA A 571 -13.41 7.31 -15.38
CA ALA A 571 -12.10 7.64 -14.83
C ALA A 571 -11.01 6.65 -15.29
N ARG A 572 -11.31 5.35 -15.34
CA ARG A 572 -10.39 4.32 -15.86
C ARG A 572 -10.09 4.52 -17.34
N ALA A 573 -11.10 4.86 -18.14
CA ALA A 573 -10.94 5.15 -19.56
C ALA A 573 -9.99 6.32 -19.77
N CYS A 574 -10.24 7.45 -19.10
CA CYS A 574 -9.43 8.65 -19.21
C CYS A 574 -7.98 8.43 -18.76
N ILE A 575 -7.74 7.67 -17.69
CA ILE A 575 -6.40 7.26 -17.24
C ILE A 575 -5.66 6.48 -18.33
N ASN A 576 -6.30 5.44 -18.88
CA ASN A 576 -5.69 4.60 -19.92
C ASN A 576 -5.41 5.40 -21.20
N TRP A 577 -6.33 6.29 -21.59
CA TRP A 577 -6.16 7.14 -22.75
C TRP A 577 -5.10 8.21 -22.55
N ALA A 578 -5.00 8.83 -21.36
CA ALA A 578 -3.94 9.78 -21.05
C ALA A 578 -2.56 9.12 -21.13
N GLN A 579 -2.48 7.91 -20.59
CA GLN A 579 -1.30 7.07 -20.61
C GLN A 579 -0.92 6.64 -22.04
N ALA A 580 -1.88 6.34 -22.91
CA ALA A 580 -1.65 6.07 -24.33
C ALA A 580 -1.26 7.35 -25.12
N ALA A 581 -1.84 8.50 -24.79
CA ALA A 581 -1.49 9.79 -25.40
C ALA A 581 -0.03 10.16 -25.17
N LEU A 582 0.46 9.96 -23.94
CA LEU A 582 1.87 10.17 -23.58
C LEU A 582 2.81 9.33 -24.44
N HIS A 583 2.45 8.08 -24.76
CA HIS A 583 3.28 7.20 -25.57
C HIS A 583 3.47 7.68 -27.01
N VAL A 584 2.43 8.27 -27.60
CA VAL A 584 2.52 8.85 -28.94
C VAL A 584 3.04 10.29 -28.93
N GLY A 585 3.27 10.86 -27.74
CA GLY A 585 3.81 12.20 -27.52
C GLY A 585 2.77 13.32 -27.54
N ASP A 586 1.50 13.01 -27.29
CA ASP A 586 0.42 14.00 -27.19
C ASP A 586 0.17 14.42 -25.74
N VAL A 587 1.03 15.31 -25.26
CA VAL A 587 1.02 15.82 -23.88
C VAL A 587 -0.27 16.61 -23.58
N ALA A 588 -0.78 17.37 -24.56
CA ALA A 588 -1.97 18.19 -24.38
C ALA A 588 -3.23 17.33 -24.18
N ARG A 589 -3.39 16.24 -24.94
CA ARG A 589 -4.51 15.30 -24.72
C ARG A 589 -4.36 14.58 -23.38
N ALA A 590 -3.15 14.17 -23.01
CA ALA A 590 -2.91 13.55 -21.70
C ALA A 590 -3.34 14.47 -20.54
N GLU A 591 -2.99 15.75 -20.60
CA GLU A 591 -3.39 16.76 -19.61
C GLU A 591 -4.90 16.91 -19.51
N SER A 592 -5.59 17.04 -20.66
CA SER A 592 -7.04 17.19 -20.70
C SER A 592 -7.77 16.00 -20.08
N LEU A 593 -7.31 14.78 -20.38
CA LEU A 593 -7.91 13.54 -19.87
C LEU A 593 -7.67 13.35 -18.37
N LEU A 594 -6.51 13.77 -17.85
CA LEU A 594 -6.22 13.74 -16.41
C LEU A 594 -7.05 14.77 -15.64
N ALA A 595 -7.29 15.95 -16.20
CA ALA A 595 -8.17 16.95 -15.60
C ALA A 595 -9.60 16.40 -15.43
N GLU A 596 -10.14 15.76 -16.47
CA GLU A 596 -11.45 15.09 -16.42
C GLU A 596 -11.46 13.93 -15.39
N THR A 597 -10.36 13.18 -15.30
CA THR A 597 -10.22 12.12 -14.30
C THR A 597 -10.28 12.68 -12.88
N ARG A 598 -9.64 13.82 -12.59
CA ARG A 598 -9.67 14.43 -11.26
C ARG A 598 -11.07 14.84 -10.85
N GLU A 599 -11.82 15.47 -11.76
CA GLU A 599 -13.23 15.82 -11.52
C GLU A 599 -14.04 14.56 -11.17
N ALA A 600 -13.87 13.49 -11.93
CA ALA A 600 -14.53 12.21 -11.64
C ALA A 600 -14.04 11.55 -10.32
N VAL A 601 -12.75 11.61 -10.00
CA VAL A 601 -12.19 11.03 -8.76
C VAL A 601 -12.66 11.81 -7.52
N ASP A 602 -12.78 13.13 -7.62
CA ASP A 602 -13.28 13.98 -6.54
C ASP A 602 -14.77 13.75 -6.28
N GLU A 603 -15.58 13.52 -7.33
CA GLU A 603 -17.00 13.18 -7.22
C GLU A 603 -17.27 11.75 -6.73
N VAL A 604 -16.50 10.77 -7.23
CA VAL A 604 -16.72 9.33 -7.00
C VAL A 604 -15.90 8.81 -5.83
N ALA A 605 -15.04 9.66 -5.29
CA ALA A 605 -14.34 9.42 -4.05
C ALA A 605 -13.38 8.21 -4.07
N TYR A 606 -12.94 7.73 -5.23
CA TYR A 606 -12.26 6.45 -5.35
C TYR A 606 -10.72 6.57 -5.25
N LEU A 607 -10.18 6.32 -4.04
CA LEU A 607 -8.74 6.48 -3.75
C LEU A 607 -7.79 5.56 -4.55
N ARG A 608 -8.28 4.43 -5.09
CA ARG A 608 -7.40 3.46 -5.77
C ARG A 608 -6.74 4.02 -7.03
N PHE A 609 -7.36 5.03 -7.66
CA PHE A 609 -6.81 5.67 -8.86
C PHE A 609 -5.97 6.92 -8.56
N ALA A 610 -6.05 7.50 -7.36
CA ALA A 610 -5.30 8.73 -7.02
C ALA A 610 -3.79 8.57 -7.24
N GLY A 611 -3.20 7.46 -6.78
CA GLY A 611 -1.77 7.20 -6.99
C GLY A 611 -1.37 6.95 -8.44
N LEU A 612 -2.29 6.47 -9.30
CA LEU A 612 -2.06 6.33 -10.74
C LEU A 612 -2.15 7.69 -11.45
N VAL A 613 -3.12 8.51 -11.06
CA VAL A 613 -3.24 9.90 -11.53
C VAL A 613 -1.97 10.67 -11.21
N ASP A 614 -1.49 10.65 -9.96
CA ASP A 614 -0.25 11.33 -9.55
C ASP A 614 0.98 10.87 -10.36
N LEU A 615 1.04 9.58 -10.70
CA LEU A 615 2.13 9.00 -11.48
C LEU A 615 2.10 9.48 -12.94
N ILE A 616 0.94 9.43 -13.58
CA ILE A 616 0.79 9.84 -14.98
C ILE A 616 0.99 11.35 -15.10
N GLU A 617 0.50 12.14 -14.14
CA GLU A 617 0.77 13.57 -14.07
C GLU A 617 2.24 13.90 -13.95
N ALA A 618 2.99 13.14 -13.14
CA ALA A 618 4.44 13.31 -13.05
C ALA A 618 5.14 13.00 -14.38
N TRP A 619 4.62 12.04 -15.17
CA TRP A 619 5.09 11.81 -16.55
C TRP A 619 4.72 12.94 -17.51
N VAL A 620 3.52 13.50 -17.40
CA VAL A 620 3.12 14.69 -18.16
C VAL A 620 4.03 15.87 -17.83
N ASP A 621 4.28 16.14 -16.54
CA ASP A 621 5.14 17.22 -16.08
C ASP A 621 6.59 17.04 -16.56
N LEU A 622 7.09 15.80 -16.58
CA LEU A 622 8.38 15.47 -17.16
C LEU A 622 8.44 15.86 -18.65
N SER A 623 7.47 15.40 -19.45
CA SER A 623 7.40 15.64 -20.90
C SER A 623 7.17 17.12 -21.25
N ALA A 624 6.33 17.81 -20.48
CA ALA A 624 6.01 19.22 -20.66
C ALA A 624 7.13 20.17 -20.15
N GLY A 625 8.15 19.64 -19.47
CA GLY A 625 9.25 20.42 -18.92
C GLY A 625 8.95 21.15 -17.60
N ARG A 626 7.93 20.72 -16.84
CA ARG A 626 7.55 21.29 -15.54
C ARG A 626 8.21 20.52 -14.39
N TRP A 627 9.51 20.74 -14.20
CA TRP A 627 10.31 19.90 -13.30
C TRP A 627 10.39 20.41 -11.85
N ASP A 628 9.79 21.55 -11.54
CA ASP A 628 9.76 22.11 -10.19
C ASP A 628 9.15 21.11 -9.19
N GLY A 629 9.95 20.67 -8.21
CA GLY A 629 9.55 19.67 -7.21
C GLY A 629 9.34 18.25 -7.75
N LEU A 630 9.60 17.99 -9.03
CA LEU A 630 9.33 16.69 -9.67
C LEU A 630 10.19 15.56 -9.10
N LEU A 631 11.45 15.84 -8.73
CA LEU A 631 12.32 14.84 -8.10
C LEU A 631 11.78 14.38 -6.73
N ASP A 632 11.32 15.32 -5.91
CA ASP A 632 10.76 14.99 -4.58
C ASP A 632 9.44 14.23 -4.72
N ARG A 633 8.59 14.63 -5.68
CA ARG A 633 7.38 13.88 -6.04
C ARG A 633 7.72 12.46 -6.52
N ALA A 634 8.68 12.29 -7.42
CA ALA A 634 9.10 10.96 -7.90
C ALA A 634 9.63 10.08 -6.75
N ARG A 635 10.42 10.65 -5.82
CA ARG A 635 10.87 9.94 -4.60
C ARG A 635 9.70 9.54 -3.71
N ALA A 636 8.70 10.42 -3.55
CA ALA A 636 7.49 10.09 -2.79
C ALA A 636 6.71 8.94 -3.46
N LEU A 637 6.53 8.99 -4.78
CA LEU A 637 5.81 7.95 -5.54
C LEU A 637 6.45 6.56 -5.44
N VAL A 638 7.79 6.48 -5.29
CA VAL A 638 8.53 5.22 -5.06
C VAL A 638 8.39 4.72 -3.62
N ARG A 639 8.30 5.63 -2.64
CA ARG A 639 8.13 5.28 -1.22
C ARG A 639 6.72 4.81 -0.89
N THR A 640 5.72 5.27 -1.63
CA THR A 640 4.32 4.85 -1.47
C THR A 640 4.15 3.41 -1.97
N PRO A 641 3.83 2.44 -1.09
CA PRO A 641 3.53 1.06 -1.50
C PRO A 641 2.30 1.07 -2.42
N ARG A 642 2.43 0.46 -3.60
CA ARG A 642 1.36 0.40 -4.59
C ARG A 642 0.76 -1.00 -4.62
N GLU A 643 -0.56 -1.07 -4.70
CA GLU A 643 -1.30 -2.34 -4.91
C GLU A 643 -0.98 -2.98 -6.26
N PHE A 644 -0.53 -2.18 -7.24
CA PHE A 644 -0.12 -2.65 -8.56
C PHE A 644 1.40 -2.64 -8.69
N THR A 645 2.02 -3.81 -8.75
CA THR A 645 3.48 -3.96 -8.90
C THR A 645 4.01 -3.31 -10.19
N ALA A 646 3.21 -3.33 -11.27
CA ALA A 646 3.55 -2.62 -12.52
C ALA A 646 3.68 -1.11 -12.33
N ALA A 647 2.80 -0.49 -11.54
CA ALA A 647 2.87 0.95 -11.25
C ALA A 647 4.07 1.28 -10.33
N ALA A 648 4.54 0.33 -9.52
CA ALA A 648 5.76 0.50 -8.74
C ALA A 648 7.01 0.51 -9.63
N LEU A 649 7.05 -0.34 -10.68
CA LEU A 649 8.11 -0.30 -11.69
C LEU A 649 8.10 1.03 -12.45
N ASP A 650 6.93 1.50 -12.89
CA ASP A 650 6.80 2.78 -13.59
C ASP A 650 7.22 3.98 -12.71
N ALA A 651 6.92 3.95 -11.40
CA ALA A 651 7.37 4.99 -10.47
C ALA A 651 8.91 5.01 -10.29
N ARG A 652 9.54 3.82 -10.20
CA ARG A 652 11.01 3.71 -10.16
C ARG A 652 11.64 4.17 -11.47
N PHE A 653 11.03 3.83 -12.60
CA PHE A 653 11.47 4.29 -13.92
C PHE A 653 11.37 5.81 -14.07
N LEU A 654 10.27 6.42 -13.59
CA LEU A 654 10.12 7.86 -13.53
C LEU A 654 11.24 8.51 -12.70
N LEU A 655 11.47 8.02 -11.48
CA LEU A 655 12.53 8.53 -10.61
C LEU A 655 13.90 8.46 -11.29
N ALA A 656 14.22 7.30 -11.89
CA ALA A 656 15.46 7.10 -12.61
C ALA A 656 15.60 8.06 -13.81
N SER A 657 14.52 8.30 -14.55
CA SER A 657 14.49 9.25 -15.67
C SER A 657 14.77 10.68 -15.21
N VAL A 658 14.14 11.12 -14.11
CA VAL A 658 14.37 12.46 -13.52
C VAL A 658 15.81 12.59 -13.03
N LEU A 659 16.37 11.57 -12.37
CA LEU A 659 17.76 11.57 -11.91
C LEU A 659 18.76 11.66 -13.07
N CYS A 660 18.52 10.94 -14.18
CA CYS A 660 19.33 11.07 -15.39
C CYS A 660 19.34 12.50 -15.91
N LEU A 661 18.18 13.15 -15.98
CA LEU A 661 18.05 14.54 -16.47
C LEU A 661 18.73 15.54 -15.53
N ALA A 662 18.68 15.29 -14.22
CA ALA A 662 19.42 16.03 -13.19
C ALA A 662 20.94 15.76 -13.22
N GLY A 663 21.41 14.74 -13.96
CA GLY A 663 22.82 14.35 -14.04
C GLY A 663 23.33 13.54 -12.85
N ASP A 664 22.44 13.04 -11.99
CA ASP A 664 22.77 12.23 -10.82
C ASP A 664 22.86 10.73 -11.19
N PHE A 665 23.80 10.42 -12.09
CA PHE A 665 23.94 9.08 -12.69
C PHE A 665 24.30 7.99 -11.69
N ASP A 666 24.94 8.33 -10.57
CA ASP A 666 25.33 7.35 -9.54
C ASP A 666 24.10 6.77 -8.82
N GLU A 667 23.01 7.55 -8.69
CA GLU A 667 21.72 7.08 -8.16
C GLU A 667 20.85 6.48 -9.28
N ALA A 668 20.90 7.06 -10.49
CA ALA A 668 20.06 6.64 -11.61
C ALA A 668 20.41 5.26 -12.19
N GLU A 669 21.71 4.96 -12.36
CA GLU A 669 22.16 3.72 -12.99
C GLU A 669 21.70 2.44 -12.27
N PRO A 670 21.90 2.26 -10.95
CA PRO A 670 21.42 1.06 -10.27
C PRO A 670 19.90 0.94 -10.36
N LEU A 671 19.16 2.04 -10.20
CA LEU A 671 17.70 2.04 -10.33
C LEU A 671 17.23 1.61 -11.73
N LEU A 672 17.85 2.11 -12.82
CA LEU A 672 17.52 1.69 -14.18
C LEU A 672 17.81 0.21 -14.40
N ARG A 673 18.96 -0.29 -13.93
CA ARG A 673 19.34 -1.70 -14.08
C ARG A 673 18.37 -2.61 -13.33
N ASP A 674 17.94 -2.21 -12.14
CA ASP A 674 16.95 -2.95 -11.35
C ASP A 674 15.59 -2.99 -12.06
N VAL A 675 15.13 -1.84 -12.59
CA VAL A 675 13.89 -1.78 -13.39
C VAL A 675 13.99 -2.69 -14.62
N VAL A 676 15.10 -2.66 -15.36
CA VAL A 676 15.30 -3.50 -16.54
C VAL A 676 15.32 -4.98 -16.19
N ALA A 677 16.02 -5.35 -15.11
CA ALA A 677 16.10 -6.74 -14.66
C ALA A 677 14.73 -7.27 -14.24
N GLU A 678 14.00 -6.51 -13.44
CA GLU A 678 12.68 -6.91 -12.95
C GLU A 678 11.65 -6.93 -14.07
N ALA A 679 11.60 -5.91 -14.92
CA ALA A 679 10.71 -5.86 -16.08
C ALA A 679 10.96 -7.02 -17.06
N ALA A 680 12.23 -7.41 -17.27
CA ALA A 680 12.58 -8.58 -18.07
C ALA A 680 12.16 -9.88 -17.39
N ARG A 681 12.33 -10.01 -16.06
CA ARG A 681 11.92 -11.20 -15.28
C ARG A 681 10.42 -11.44 -15.38
N VAL A 682 9.61 -10.38 -15.30
CA VAL A 682 8.14 -10.49 -15.33
C VAL A 682 7.53 -10.41 -16.73
N GLY A 683 8.35 -10.17 -17.75
CA GLY A 683 7.93 -10.04 -19.15
C GLY A 683 7.12 -8.77 -19.48
N ALA A 684 7.22 -7.72 -18.64
CA ALA A 684 6.49 -6.47 -18.84
C ALA A 684 7.20 -5.59 -19.88
N PHE A 685 6.62 -5.49 -21.08
CA PHE A 685 7.18 -4.71 -22.18
C PHE A 685 7.32 -3.23 -21.84
N ARG A 686 6.28 -2.67 -21.21
CA ARG A 686 6.12 -1.23 -21.01
C ARG A 686 7.22 -0.58 -20.15
N PRO A 687 7.62 -1.10 -18.99
CA PRO A 687 8.80 -0.58 -18.29
C PRO A 687 10.12 -1.02 -18.95
N LEU A 688 10.15 -2.17 -19.63
CA LEU A 688 11.40 -2.76 -20.16
C LEU A 688 12.02 -1.94 -21.30
N ALA A 689 11.27 -1.68 -22.37
CA ALA A 689 11.82 -1.02 -23.55
C ALA A 689 12.26 0.44 -23.29
N PRO A 690 11.40 1.30 -22.69
CA PRO A 690 11.78 2.66 -22.30
C PRO A 690 12.95 2.71 -21.29
N ALA A 691 13.00 1.83 -20.29
CA ALA A 691 14.10 1.82 -19.33
C ALA A 691 15.44 1.44 -19.99
N ARG A 692 15.45 0.49 -20.93
CA ARG A 692 16.64 0.17 -21.73
C ARG A 692 17.05 1.33 -22.63
N THR A 693 16.10 2.02 -23.24
CA THR A 693 16.39 3.22 -24.05
C THR A 693 16.98 4.35 -23.21
N GLN A 694 16.44 4.58 -22.01
CA GLN A 694 16.99 5.57 -21.08
C GLN A 694 18.39 5.18 -20.58
N LEU A 695 18.62 3.89 -20.33
CA LEU A 695 19.96 3.35 -20.03
C LEU A 695 20.93 3.58 -21.19
N ALA A 696 20.51 3.34 -22.44
CA ALA A 696 21.32 3.60 -23.63
C ALA A 696 21.70 5.09 -23.73
N ARG A 697 20.74 6.01 -23.50
CA ARG A 697 21.00 7.45 -23.45
C ARG A 697 21.99 7.83 -22.36
N MET A 698 21.83 7.31 -21.14
CA MET A 698 22.77 7.56 -20.04
C MET A 698 24.18 7.03 -20.36
N LEU A 699 24.30 5.86 -21.00
CA LEU A 699 25.57 5.30 -21.42
C LEU A 699 26.27 6.16 -22.47
N LEU A 700 25.51 6.79 -23.39
CA LEU A 700 26.05 7.80 -24.30
C LEU A 700 26.60 8.99 -23.50
N ASP A 701 25.87 9.52 -22.53
CA ASP A 701 26.32 10.68 -21.74
C ASP A 701 27.61 10.39 -20.95
N ARG A 702 27.79 9.13 -20.52
CA ARG A 702 29.01 8.61 -19.87
C ARG A 702 30.15 8.28 -20.83
N GLY A 703 29.97 8.47 -22.14
CA GLY A 703 30.99 8.19 -23.14
C GLY A 703 31.20 6.71 -23.43
N GLN A 704 30.17 5.87 -23.27
CA GLN A 704 30.20 4.43 -23.51
C GLN A 704 29.34 4.04 -24.73
N PRO A 705 29.71 4.46 -25.96
CA PRO A 705 28.85 4.29 -27.13
C PRO A 705 28.60 2.83 -27.51
N GLN A 706 29.56 1.92 -27.31
CA GLN A 706 29.34 0.50 -27.60
C GLN A 706 28.25 -0.11 -26.70
N ALA A 707 28.32 0.14 -25.40
CA ALA A 707 27.32 -0.35 -24.45
C ALA A 707 25.94 0.26 -24.75
N ALA A 708 25.88 1.53 -25.16
CA ALA A 708 24.64 2.17 -25.59
C ALA A 708 24.05 1.53 -26.86
N ALA A 709 24.89 1.22 -27.85
CA ALA A 709 24.46 0.51 -29.05
C ALA A 709 23.89 -0.87 -28.72
N ASP A 710 24.52 -1.60 -27.79
CA ASP A 710 24.05 -2.92 -27.38
C ASP A 710 22.67 -2.84 -26.71
N GLU A 711 22.44 -1.87 -25.83
CA GLU A 711 21.11 -1.67 -25.21
C GLU A 711 20.05 -1.24 -26.22
N ALA A 712 20.37 -0.29 -27.10
CA ALA A 712 19.45 0.15 -28.15
C ALA A 712 19.08 -0.99 -29.12
N THR A 713 20.04 -1.82 -29.49
CA THR A 713 19.81 -2.99 -30.36
C THR A 713 18.87 -3.99 -29.71
N ARG A 714 19.03 -4.27 -28.40
CA ARG A 714 18.10 -5.16 -27.68
C ARG A 714 16.67 -4.64 -27.68
N VAL A 715 16.48 -3.32 -27.59
CA VAL A 715 15.13 -2.72 -27.70
C VAL A 715 14.57 -2.94 -29.10
N LEU A 716 15.36 -2.70 -30.16
CA LEU A 716 14.93 -2.92 -31.54
C LEU A 716 14.61 -4.39 -31.82
N ASP A 717 15.36 -5.33 -31.26
CA ASP A 717 15.06 -6.76 -31.41
C ASP A 717 13.71 -7.14 -30.78
N ILE A 718 13.40 -6.58 -29.60
CA ILE A 718 12.08 -6.74 -28.97
C ILE A 718 11.00 -6.11 -29.87
N VAL A 719 11.20 -4.90 -30.38
CA VAL A 719 10.22 -4.22 -31.24
C VAL A 719 10.02 -4.94 -32.57
N ARG A 720 11.04 -5.59 -33.15
CA ARG A 720 10.88 -6.41 -34.36
C ARG A 720 9.98 -7.62 -34.13
N ILE A 721 9.98 -8.20 -32.94
CA ILE A 721 9.02 -9.26 -32.59
C ILE A 721 7.64 -8.66 -32.36
N LYS A 722 7.58 -7.56 -31.62
CA LYS A 722 6.34 -6.89 -31.23
C LYS A 722 5.61 -6.18 -32.36
N GLN A 723 6.34 -5.66 -33.34
CA GLN A 723 5.85 -4.73 -34.36
C GLN A 723 5.22 -3.44 -33.79
N LEU A 724 5.60 -3.01 -32.57
CA LEU A 724 5.14 -1.76 -31.94
C LEU A 724 6.12 -0.60 -32.22
N TRP A 725 6.19 -0.19 -33.48
CA TRP A 725 7.21 0.74 -33.97
C TRP A 725 7.19 2.17 -33.41
N PRO A 726 6.06 2.77 -33.00
CA PRO A 726 6.08 4.07 -32.32
C PRO A 726 7.04 4.11 -31.11
N SER A 727 7.15 3.00 -30.38
CA SER A 727 8.04 2.88 -29.20
C SER A 727 9.54 2.76 -29.54
N ALA A 728 9.90 2.45 -30.79
CA ALA A 728 11.31 2.25 -31.18
C ALA A 728 12.05 3.56 -31.49
N ALA A 729 11.35 4.67 -31.74
CA ALA A 729 11.96 5.86 -32.32
C ALA A 729 13.14 6.40 -31.48
N ASP A 730 13.01 6.37 -30.16
CA ASP A 730 14.04 6.83 -29.24
C ASP A 730 15.25 5.89 -29.18
N ALA A 731 15.00 4.58 -29.23
CA ALA A 731 16.06 3.58 -29.31
C ALA A 731 16.83 3.68 -30.64
N THR A 732 16.13 3.91 -31.76
CA THR A 732 16.74 4.13 -33.07
C THR A 732 17.67 5.34 -33.06
N LEU A 733 17.27 6.45 -32.42
CA LEU A 733 18.17 7.61 -32.25
C LEU A 733 19.37 7.27 -31.37
N CYS A 734 19.19 6.55 -30.27
CA CYS A 734 20.31 6.15 -29.41
C CYS A 734 21.31 5.25 -30.15
N LEU A 735 20.81 4.31 -30.97
CA LEU A 735 21.66 3.49 -31.83
C LEU A 735 22.43 4.36 -32.84
N LEU A 736 21.76 5.29 -33.50
CA LEU A 736 22.39 6.20 -34.45
C LEU A 736 23.47 7.07 -33.78
N ASP A 737 23.18 7.67 -32.63
CA ASP A 737 24.15 8.47 -31.88
C ASP A 737 25.36 7.63 -31.43
N ALA A 738 25.13 6.39 -31.00
CA ALA A 738 26.22 5.47 -30.68
C ALA A 738 27.09 5.18 -31.91
N MET A 739 26.48 4.89 -33.05
CA MET A 739 27.18 4.61 -34.30
C MET A 739 27.95 5.83 -34.84
N VAL A 740 27.40 7.04 -34.70
CA VAL A 740 28.10 8.29 -35.00
C VAL A 740 29.35 8.44 -34.13
N ARG A 741 29.25 8.20 -32.81
CA ARG A 741 30.40 8.29 -31.90
C ARG A 741 31.46 7.20 -32.14
N LEU A 742 31.06 6.06 -32.70
CA LEU A 742 31.95 4.98 -33.14
C LEU A 742 32.52 5.19 -34.55
N GLY A 743 32.12 6.25 -35.26
CA GLY A 743 32.57 6.56 -36.62
C GLY A 743 31.96 5.67 -37.71
N ARG A 744 30.81 5.04 -37.44
CA ARG A 744 30.12 4.08 -38.33
C ARG A 744 28.62 4.41 -38.52
N PRO A 745 28.24 5.67 -38.84
CA PRO A 745 26.83 6.09 -38.86
C PRO A 745 25.92 5.27 -39.79
N ASP A 746 26.47 4.76 -40.91
CA ASP A 746 25.71 3.97 -41.87
C ASP A 746 25.21 2.62 -41.32
N ASP A 747 25.82 2.11 -40.24
CA ASP A 747 25.36 0.87 -39.60
C ASP A 747 24.01 1.01 -38.91
N ALA A 748 23.59 2.24 -38.59
CA ALA A 748 22.26 2.52 -38.05
C ALA A 748 21.20 2.73 -39.14
N ARG A 749 21.59 2.87 -40.42
CA ARG A 749 20.67 3.14 -41.54
C ARG A 749 19.57 2.08 -41.70
N PRO A 750 19.84 0.76 -41.60
CA PRO A 750 18.79 -0.25 -41.66
C PRO A 750 17.69 -0.04 -40.60
N ALA A 751 18.07 0.30 -39.37
CA ALA A 751 17.10 0.56 -38.30
C ALA A 751 16.28 1.83 -38.54
N VAL A 752 16.87 2.87 -39.14
CA VAL A 752 16.14 4.10 -39.51
C VAL A 752 15.17 3.84 -40.68
N ASP A 753 15.57 3.02 -41.65
CA ASP A 753 14.71 2.65 -42.78
C ASP A 753 13.55 1.74 -42.36
N GLU A 754 13.80 0.79 -41.43
CA GLU A 754 12.75 -0.03 -40.80
C GLU A 754 11.73 0.83 -40.04
N LEU A 755 12.20 1.79 -39.23
CA LEU A 755 11.34 2.74 -38.53
C LEU A 755 10.53 3.59 -39.52
N ALA A 756 11.18 4.10 -40.57
CA ALA A 756 10.52 4.90 -41.61
C ALA A 756 9.42 4.15 -42.36
N ALA A 757 9.67 2.88 -42.71
CA ALA A 757 8.69 2.04 -43.38
C ALA A 757 7.48 1.80 -42.47
N SER A 758 7.73 1.56 -41.18
CA SER A 758 6.70 1.17 -40.23
C SER A 758 5.83 2.32 -39.72
N LEU A 759 6.33 3.56 -39.74
CA LEU A 759 5.56 4.73 -39.29
C LEU A 759 4.68 5.38 -40.37
N ARG A 760 4.77 4.95 -41.64
CA ARG A 760 4.18 5.67 -42.80
C ARG A 760 2.71 6.07 -42.62
N ASP A 761 1.90 5.17 -42.09
CA ASP A 761 0.45 5.34 -41.96
C ASP A 761 0.00 5.43 -40.48
N THR A 762 0.90 5.92 -39.61
CA THR A 762 0.66 5.99 -38.16
C THR A 762 0.46 7.42 -37.65
N GLU A 763 -0.42 7.62 -36.68
CA GLU A 763 -0.58 8.83 -35.87
C GLU A 763 0.29 8.77 -34.60
N ALA A 764 1.61 8.84 -34.79
CA ALA A 764 2.58 8.86 -33.68
C ALA A 764 3.51 10.10 -33.80
N PRO A 765 3.04 11.30 -33.44
CA PRO A 765 3.73 12.55 -33.78
C PRO A 765 5.14 12.67 -33.19
N ALA A 766 5.38 12.20 -31.96
CA ALA A 766 6.73 12.20 -31.40
C ALA A 766 7.67 11.24 -32.15
N ALA A 767 7.19 10.05 -32.52
CA ALA A 767 7.96 9.09 -33.30
C ALA A 767 8.31 9.64 -34.69
N HIS A 768 7.37 10.35 -35.34
CA HIS A 768 7.62 11.04 -36.61
C HIS A 768 8.66 12.17 -36.48
N ALA A 769 8.56 13.00 -35.43
CA ALA A 769 9.55 14.05 -35.17
C ALA A 769 10.95 13.45 -34.95
N ARG A 770 11.02 12.35 -34.20
CA ARG A 770 12.25 11.61 -33.95
C ARG A 770 12.81 10.94 -35.21
N LEU A 771 11.97 10.40 -36.09
CA LEU A 771 12.40 9.88 -37.39
C LEU A 771 13.02 10.97 -38.27
N VAL A 772 12.42 12.16 -38.31
CA VAL A 772 12.99 13.32 -39.02
C VAL A 772 14.36 13.68 -38.46
N GLN A 773 14.52 13.64 -37.14
CA GLN A 773 15.81 13.85 -36.47
C GLN A 773 16.87 12.80 -36.86
N CYS A 774 16.50 11.51 -36.89
CA CYS A 774 17.40 10.44 -37.38
C CYS A 774 17.83 10.66 -38.83
N ARG A 775 16.89 11.05 -39.70
CA ARG A 775 17.18 11.37 -41.11
C ARG A 775 18.09 12.60 -41.24
N ALA A 776 17.91 13.61 -40.40
CA ALA A 776 18.75 14.81 -40.38
C ALA A 776 20.22 14.47 -40.07
N GLU A 777 20.46 13.59 -39.10
CA GLU A 777 21.80 13.12 -38.74
C GLU A 777 22.44 12.30 -39.88
N LEU A 778 21.70 11.34 -40.47
CA LEU A 778 22.22 10.51 -41.57
C LEU A 778 22.48 11.30 -42.86
N ALA A 779 21.63 12.27 -43.19
CA ALA A 779 21.77 13.08 -44.40
C ALA A 779 22.67 14.31 -44.19
N SER A 780 22.94 14.67 -42.93
CA SER A 780 23.58 15.94 -42.57
C SER A 780 22.86 17.13 -43.24
N ASP A 781 21.54 17.22 -43.06
CA ASP A 781 20.68 18.25 -43.67
C ASP A 781 20.09 19.20 -42.63
N GLY A 782 20.53 20.46 -42.66
CA GLY A 782 20.04 21.54 -41.79
C GLY A 782 18.54 21.79 -41.87
N ARG A 783 17.89 21.54 -43.02
CA ARG A 783 16.43 21.70 -43.16
C ARG A 783 15.67 20.66 -42.34
N LEU A 784 16.17 19.42 -42.31
CA LEU A 784 15.59 18.34 -41.52
C LEU A 784 15.83 18.54 -40.03
N PHE A 785 16.99 19.05 -39.63
CA PHE A 785 17.23 19.44 -38.23
C PHE A 785 16.24 20.50 -37.75
N ASP A 786 16.00 21.53 -38.55
CA ASP A 786 15.05 22.59 -38.22
C ASP A 786 13.58 22.12 -38.27
N ASP A 787 13.25 21.16 -39.15
CA ASP A 787 11.94 20.50 -39.17
C ASP A 787 11.67 19.69 -37.89
N ALA A 788 12.64 18.85 -37.46
CA ALA A 788 12.54 18.13 -36.20
C ALA A 788 12.35 19.07 -35.01
N ARG A 789 13.12 20.16 -34.95
CA ARG A 789 13.01 21.20 -33.91
C ARG A 789 11.61 21.83 -33.85
N ARG A 790 11.05 22.21 -35.00
CA ARG A 790 9.68 22.76 -35.06
C ARG A 790 8.66 21.75 -34.56
N ARG A 791 8.73 20.50 -35.02
CA ARG A 791 7.80 19.44 -34.59
C ARG A 791 7.81 19.24 -33.07
N PHE A 792 8.97 19.17 -32.43
CA PHE A 792 9.03 19.06 -30.96
C PHE A 792 8.51 20.31 -30.25
N THR A 793 8.70 21.50 -30.84
CA THR A 793 8.15 22.75 -30.32
C THR A 793 6.61 22.71 -30.35
N ASP A 794 6.03 22.29 -31.47
CA ASP A 794 4.58 22.23 -31.67
C ASP A 794 3.91 21.18 -30.76
N LEU A 795 4.63 20.10 -30.45
CA LEU A 795 4.19 19.05 -29.53
C LEU A 795 4.36 19.41 -28.04
N GLY A 796 5.05 20.51 -27.72
CA GLY A 796 5.32 20.89 -26.34
C GLY A 796 6.33 20.00 -25.61
N LEU A 797 7.08 19.16 -26.34
CA LEU A 797 8.11 18.25 -25.80
C LEU A 797 9.40 19.04 -25.55
N ARG A 798 9.53 19.63 -24.35
CA ARG A 798 10.54 20.67 -24.08
C ARG A 798 11.96 20.17 -24.04
N TYR A 799 12.18 18.96 -23.53
CA TYR A 799 13.53 18.38 -23.51
C TYR A 799 13.99 18.04 -24.93
N GLU A 800 13.13 17.42 -25.72
CA GLU A 800 13.36 17.05 -27.12
C GLU A 800 13.55 18.29 -28.01
N GLN A 801 12.80 19.36 -27.72
CA GLN A 801 13.00 20.67 -28.36
C GLN A 801 14.44 21.17 -28.12
N ALA A 802 14.91 21.16 -26.87
CA ALA A 802 16.25 21.62 -26.52
C ALA A 802 17.35 20.72 -27.15
N ASP A 803 17.14 19.40 -27.20
CA ASP A 803 18.05 18.49 -27.92
C ASP A 803 18.09 18.77 -29.42
N ALA A 804 16.93 19.00 -30.06
CA ALA A 804 16.86 19.35 -31.47
C ALA A 804 17.52 20.71 -31.79
N GLU A 805 17.37 21.70 -30.91
CA GLU A 805 18.09 22.99 -30.98
C GLU A 805 19.61 22.78 -30.90
N ALA A 806 20.09 21.95 -29.97
CA ALA A 806 21.50 21.64 -29.81
C ALA A 806 22.08 20.96 -31.06
N ARG A 807 21.34 20.02 -31.66
CA ARG A 807 21.77 19.31 -32.87
C ARG A 807 21.81 20.20 -34.10
N LEU A 808 20.79 21.04 -34.29
CA LEU A 808 20.79 22.06 -35.35
C LEU A 808 21.97 23.01 -35.19
N GLY A 809 22.19 23.51 -33.96
CA GLY A 809 23.31 24.38 -33.64
C GLY A 809 24.67 23.73 -33.90
N ARG A 810 24.85 22.47 -33.49
CA ARG A 810 26.05 21.65 -33.77
C ARG A 810 26.31 21.51 -35.26
N HIS A 811 25.27 21.16 -36.02
CA HIS A 811 25.35 20.98 -37.46
C HIS A 811 25.79 22.25 -38.18
N LEU A 812 25.12 23.38 -37.88
CA LEU A 812 25.40 24.68 -38.48
C LEU A 812 26.79 25.21 -38.09
N ALA A 813 27.16 25.09 -36.81
CA ALA A 813 28.46 25.55 -36.32
C ALA A 813 29.62 24.74 -36.92
N ALA A 814 29.48 23.42 -37.09
CA ALA A 814 30.48 22.58 -37.75
C ALA A 814 30.73 22.97 -39.22
N ARG A 815 29.77 23.65 -39.86
CA ARG A 815 29.86 24.18 -41.24
C ARG A 815 30.26 25.66 -41.30
N GLY A 816 30.55 26.29 -40.16
CA GLY A 816 30.92 27.70 -40.09
C GLY A 816 29.74 28.67 -40.29
N ASP A 817 28.50 28.20 -40.20
CA ASP A 817 27.32 29.08 -40.28
C ASP A 817 27.17 29.90 -39.00
N ALA A 818 27.01 31.22 -39.16
CA ALA A 818 26.85 32.17 -38.06
C ALA A 818 25.59 31.94 -37.21
N ALA A 819 24.59 31.22 -37.72
CA ALA A 819 23.41 30.82 -36.97
C ALA A 819 23.70 29.68 -35.96
N GLY A 820 24.75 28.88 -36.19
CA GLY A 820 25.09 27.73 -35.33
C GLY A 820 25.31 28.10 -33.86
N PRO A 821 26.20 29.05 -33.54
CA PRO A 821 26.40 29.54 -32.17
C PRO A 821 25.12 30.03 -31.49
N ARG A 822 24.22 30.69 -32.23
CA ARG A 822 22.95 31.20 -31.69
C ARG A 822 22.02 30.07 -31.26
N TRP A 823 21.95 29.00 -32.05
CA TRP A 823 21.15 27.82 -31.71
C TRP A 823 21.75 27.03 -30.54
N LEU A 824 23.08 26.92 -30.44
CA LEU A 824 23.73 26.32 -29.26
C LEU A 824 23.48 27.12 -27.98
N GLU A 825 23.51 28.46 -28.07
CA GLU A 825 23.15 29.33 -26.94
C GLU A 825 21.66 29.19 -26.58
N GLN A 826 20.78 29.07 -27.57
CA GLN A 826 19.36 28.82 -27.35
C GLN A 826 19.13 27.48 -26.63
N ALA A 827 19.78 26.41 -27.09
CA ALA A 827 19.70 25.10 -26.44
C ALA A 827 20.21 25.14 -24.98
N LEU A 828 21.29 25.88 -24.69
CA LEU A 828 21.74 26.11 -23.32
C LEU A 828 20.67 26.76 -22.46
N ARG A 829 20.00 27.81 -22.95
CA ARG A 829 18.90 28.46 -22.23
C ARG A 829 17.73 27.52 -22.02
N SER A 830 17.36 26.74 -23.04
CA SER A 830 16.27 25.77 -22.97
C SER A 830 16.55 24.69 -21.91
N PHE A 831 17.74 24.09 -21.91
CA PHE A 831 18.12 23.11 -20.89
C PHE A 831 18.24 23.70 -19.49
N ASP A 832 18.72 24.94 -19.36
CA ASP A 832 18.82 25.62 -18.05
C ASP A 832 17.44 25.95 -17.46
N THR A 833 16.50 26.38 -18.31
CA THR A 833 15.09 26.61 -17.90
C THR A 833 14.46 25.34 -17.35
N LEU A 834 14.81 24.18 -17.90
CA LEU A 834 14.36 22.88 -17.42
C LEU A 834 15.10 22.43 -16.15
N GLY A 835 16.35 22.87 -15.94
CA GLY A 835 17.25 22.30 -14.93
C GLY A 835 17.98 21.03 -15.41
N ALA A 836 18.06 20.81 -16.72
CA ALA A 836 18.68 19.63 -17.34
C ALA A 836 20.22 19.72 -17.37
N LEU A 837 20.86 19.42 -16.23
CA LEU A 837 22.32 19.56 -16.06
C LEU A 837 23.13 18.71 -17.05
N GLY A 838 22.62 17.52 -17.42
CA GLY A 838 23.23 16.67 -18.45
C GLY A 838 23.29 17.35 -19.81
N GLY A 839 22.16 17.89 -20.28
CA GLY A 839 22.07 18.63 -21.54
C GLY A 839 22.97 19.89 -21.56
N ILE A 840 23.03 20.63 -20.44
CA ILE A 840 23.94 21.78 -20.31
C ILE A 840 25.41 21.35 -20.47
N ALA A 841 25.81 20.27 -19.81
CA ALA A 841 27.18 19.77 -19.88
C ALA A 841 27.56 19.36 -21.33
N ASP A 842 26.63 18.73 -22.03
CA ASP A 842 26.80 18.25 -23.40
C ASP A 842 26.87 19.38 -24.43
N VAL A 843 26.00 20.39 -24.34
CA VAL A 843 26.07 21.56 -25.22
C VAL A 843 27.37 22.33 -24.99
N ARG A 844 27.81 22.50 -23.74
CA ARG A 844 29.11 23.14 -23.43
C ARG A 844 30.29 22.37 -23.99
N ARG A 845 30.25 21.03 -23.95
CA ARG A 845 31.28 20.17 -24.56
C ARG A 845 31.31 20.37 -26.07
N THR A 846 30.14 20.40 -26.70
CA THR A 846 29.98 20.66 -28.15
C THR A 846 30.52 22.04 -28.54
N MET A 847 30.15 23.10 -27.82
CA MET A 847 30.63 24.46 -28.10
C MET A 847 32.17 24.55 -28.01
N ARG A 848 32.78 23.98 -26.96
CA ARG A 848 34.24 23.93 -26.83
C ARG A 848 34.90 23.13 -27.95
N GLY A 849 34.33 21.99 -28.32
CA GLY A 849 34.84 21.15 -29.42
C GLY A 849 34.79 21.83 -30.78
N LEU A 850 33.82 22.72 -31.00
CA LEU A 850 33.65 23.49 -32.24
C LEU A 850 34.29 24.88 -32.20
N GLY A 851 35.00 25.25 -31.12
CA GLY A 851 35.59 26.57 -30.95
C GLY A 851 34.58 27.71 -30.79
N VAL A 852 33.31 27.39 -30.49
CA VAL A 852 32.25 28.37 -30.22
C VAL A 852 32.41 28.87 -28.78
N PRO A 853 32.51 30.20 -28.55
CA PRO A 853 32.61 30.74 -27.20
C PRO A 853 31.38 30.37 -26.37
N VAL A 854 31.60 29.74 -25.22
CA VAL A 854 30.53 29.56 -24.22
C VAL A 854 30.27 30.93 -23.56
N PRO A 855 29.03 31.46 -23.57
CA PRO A 855 28.75 32.82 -23.10
C PRO A 855 29.10 32.99 -21.60
N TYR A 856 30.27 33.60 -21.32
CA TYR A 856 30.81 33.99 -20.00
C TYR A 856 30.72 32.89 -18.89
N PRO A 857 31.12 33.07 -17.62
CA PRO A 857 30.95 31.99 -16.64
C PRO A 857 29.46 31.90 -16.33
N TRP A 858 28.76 31.05 -17.09
CA TRP A 858 27.38 30.65 -16.84
C TRP A 858 27.22 30.31 -15.35
N ARG A 859 26.51 31.17 -14.61
CA ARG A 859 26.24 31.01 -13.17
C ARG A 859 25.14 29.97 -12.90
N GLY A 860 24.66 29.26 -13.91
CA GLY A 860 23.79 28.07 -13.79
C GLY A 860 24.58 26.75 -13.70
N GLY A 861 25.83 26.79 -13.26
CA GLY A 861 26.50 25.57 -12.81
C GLY A 861 25.90 25.13 -11.48
N ARG A 862 25.52 23.83 -11.39
CA ARG A 862 25.06 23.07 -10.21
C ARG A 862 24.54 23.98 -9.11
N GLN A 863 23.20 24.12 -8.96
CA GLN A 863 22.56 24.89 -7.88
C GLN A 863 23.52 24.93 -6.70
N SER A 864 24.21 26.06 -6.56
CA SER A 864 25.02 26.23 -5.38
C SER A 864 23.96 26.08 -4.30
N TYR A 865 24.15 25.11 -3.40
CA TYR A 865 23.30 24.99 -2.22
C TYR A 865 23.21 26.32 -1.44
N GLY A 866 23.93 27.37 -1.86
CA GLY A 866 23.85 28.72 -1.37
C GLY A 866 24.57 28.73 -0.05
N ALA A 867 23.83 29.09 0.99
CA ALA A 867 24.25 28.89 2.38
C ALA A 867 24.02 27.46 2.88
N GLN A 868 23.30 26.59 2.15
CA GLN A 868 23.01 25.22 2.57
C GLN A 868 24.16 24.26 2.21
N LEU A 869 24.26 23.16 2.96
CA LEU A 869 25.20 22.07 2.69
C LEU A 869 24.65 21.12 1.63
N SER A 870 25.51 20.74 0.67
CA SER A 870 25.26 19.59 -0.20
C SER A 870 25.15 18.29 0.60
N PRO A 871 24.48 17.23 0.09
CA PRO A 871 24.43 15.92 0.73
C PRO A 871 25.82 15.41 1.12
N ARG A 872 26.81 15.58 0.23
CA ARG A 872 28.18 15.14 0.48
C ARG A 872 28.91 15.99 1.51
N GLU A 873 28.72 17.31 1.49
CA GLU A 873 29.24 18.18 2.55
C GLU A 873 28.56 17.91 3.90
N ARG A 874 27.27 17.56 3.91
CA ARG A 874 26.50 17.23 5.12
C ARG A 874 26.96 15.91 5.73
N GLU A 875 27.18 14.89 4.91
CA GLU A 875 27.72 13.59 5.33
C GLU A 875 29.14 13.74 5.89
N VAL A 876 30.03 14.46 5.19
CA VAL A 876 31.37 14.77 5.68
C VAL A 876 31.33 15.61 6.96
N ALA A 877 30.44 16.60 7.04
CA ALA A 877 30.30 17.47 8.21
C ALA A 877 29.74 16.70 9.42
N ALA A 878 28.81 15.77 9.24
CA ALA A 878 28.27 14.92 10.30
C ALA A 878 29.35 13.98 10.86
N LEU A 879 30.13 13.32 10.00
CA LEU A 879 31.27 12.49 10.42
C LEU A 879 32.38 13.32 11.08
N ALA A 880 32.61 14.54 10.58
CA ALA A 880 33.55 15.47 11.20
C ALA A 880 33.08 15.95 12.57
N ALA A 881 31.77 16.16 12.75
CA ALA A 881 31.13 16.55 14.00
C ALA A 881 31.15 15.41 15.04
N SER A 882 31.12 14.15 14.62
CA SER A 882 31.27 12.98 15.50
C SER A 882 32.73 12.67 15.90
N GLY A 883 33.68 13.56 15.61
CA GLY A 883 35.09 13.42 16.01
C GLY A 883 35.95 12.54 15.11
N THR A 884 35.42 11.99 14.02
CA THR A 884 36.19 11.17 13.05
C THR A 884 37.23 12.03 12.35
N THR A 885 38.45 11.54 12.11
CA THR A 885 39.53 12.31 11.46
C THR A 885 39.36 12.42 9.94
N ASN A 886 40.00 13.39 9.28
CA ASN A 886 39.91 13.51 7.81
C ASN A 886 40.42 12.27 7.06
N ARG A 887 41.40 11.56 7.64
CA ARG A 887 41.93 10.31 7.08
C ARG A 887 40.89 9.18 7.16
N GLU A 888 40.24 9.03 8.31
CA GLU A 888 39.20 8.02 8.51
C GLU A 888 37.93 8.32 7.70
N ILE A 889 37.55 9.60 7.56
CA ILE A 889 36.45 10.01 6.68
C ILE A 889 36.79 9.72 5.21
N ALA A 890 38.04 9.99 4.81
CA ALA A 890 38.53 9.70 3.47
C ALA A 890 38.48 8.19 3.17
N GLU A 891 38.92 7.35 4.12
CA GLU A 891 38.84 5.90 4.02
C GLU A 891 37.38 5.41 4.00
N ARG A 892 36.52 5.92 4.88
CA ARG A 892 35.12 5.50 5.02
C ARG A 892 34.23 5.92 3.85
N LEU A 893 34.53 7.06 3.22
CA LEU A 893 33.76 7.61 2.10
C LEU A 893 34.44 7.38 0.74
N PHE A 894 35.57 6.67 0.68
CA PHE A 894 36.38 6.46 -0.52
C PHE A 894 36.78 7.78 -1.22
N LEU A 895 37.20 8.77 -0.44
CA LEU A 895 37.64 10.09 -0.91
C LEU A 895 39.14 10.30 -0.63
N SER A 896 39.77 11.27 -1.31
CA SER A 896 41.10 11.72 -0.90
C SER A 896 41.01 12.57 0.37
N GLN A 897 42.03 12.54 1.23
CA GLN A 897 42.10 13.39 2.42
C GLN A 897 41.94 14.89 2.08
N ARG A 898 42.49 15.34 0.95
CA ARG A 898 42.36 16.69 0.43
C ARG A 898 40.92 17.04 0.03
N THR A 899 40.17 16.06 -0.47
CA THR A 899 38.74 16.22 -0.80
C THR A 899 37.91 16.39 0.47
N VAL A 900 38.19 15.61 1.51
CA VAL A 900 37.53 15.74 2.82
C VAL A 900 37.85 17.10 3.45
N GLU A 901 39.10 17.55 3.42
CA GLU A 901 39.51 18.88 3.89
C GLU A 901 38.74 20.00 3.19
N SER A 902 38.59 19.91 1.86
CA SER A 902 37.81 20.85 1.07
C SER A 902 36.32 20.83 1.46
N HIS A 903 35.73 19.65 1.70
CA HIS A 903 34.33 19.54 2.14
C HIS A 903 34.11 20.09 3.55
N VAL A 904 35.02 19.83 4.49
CA VAL A 904 34.95 20.39 5.85
C VAL A 904 35.09 21.92 5.82
N ALA A 905 36.04 22.45 5.05
CA ALA A 905 36.23 23.89 4.90
C ALA A 905 35.01 24.58 4.26
N ASN A 906 34.42 23.95 3.25
CA ASN A 906 33.19 24.44 2.64
C ASN A 906 31.99 24.37 3.58
N ALA A 907 31.88 23.30 4.38
CA ALA A 907 30.80 23.17 5.35
C ALA A 907 30.89 24.24 6.45
N LEU A 908 32.08 24.49 6.98
CA LEU A 908 32.34 25.57 7.95
C LEU A 908 32.01 26.94 7.37
N ARG A 909 32.48 27.24 6.15
CA ARG A 909 32.18 28.49 5.46
C ARG A 909 30.69 28.72 5.24
N LYS A 910 29.93 27.66 4.93
CA LYS A 910 28.48 27.73 4.67
C LYS A 910 27.65 27.85 5.95
N LEU A 911 28.06 27.18 7.02
CA LEU A 911 27.42 27.22 8.33
C LEU A 911 27.85 28.43 9.20
N GLY A 912 28.85 29.20 8.75
CA GLY A 912 29.39 30.33 9.52
C GLY A 912 30.33 29.93 10.67
N GLY A 913 30.91 28.72 10.64
CA GLY A 913 31.84 28.22 11.64
C GLY A 913 33.31 28.53 11.32
N HIS A 914 34.12 28.67 12.37
CA HIS A 914 35.55 28.94 12.27
C HIS A 914 36.42 27.74 12.64
N SER A 915 35.85 26.73 13.30
CA SER A 915 36.58 25.53 13.71
C SER A 915 35.75 24.26 13.56
N ARG A 916 36.42 23.13 13.28
CA ARG A 916 35.79 21.80 13.15
C ARG A 916 34.92 21.44 14.38
N ARG A 917 35.29 21.89 15.57
CA ARG A 917 34.57 21.63 16.83
C ARG A 917 33.17 22.27 16.85
N GLU A 918 32.96 23.33 16.08
CA GLU A 918 31.66 24.01 16.00
C GLU A 918 30.67 23.25 15.12
N LEU A 919 31.10 22.28 14.30
CA LEU A 919 30.20 21.56 13.38
C LEU A 919 29.08 20.80 14.11
N ALA A 920 29.33 20.24 15.29
CA ALA A 920 28.30 19.56 16.07
C ALA A 920 27.16 20.53 16.46
N THR A 921 27.53 21.70 16.99
CA THR A 921 26.60 22.77 17.36
C THR A 921 25.88 23.35 16.15
N LEU A 922 26.61 23.63 15.06
CA LEU A 922 26.07 24.22 13.85
C LEU A 922 25.14 23.29 13.06
N LEU A 923 25.27 21.97 13.24
CA LEU A 923 24.38 20.96 12.64
C LEU A 923 23.18 20.60 13.53
N GLY A 924 23.09 21.15 14.74
CA GLY A 924 22.03 20.81 15.70
C GLY A 924 22.16 19.38 16.24
N LEU A 925 23.37 18.79 16.20
CA LEU A 925 23.65 17.49 16.79
C LEU A 925 23.88 17.71 18.30
N ALA A 926 22.95 17.24 19.13
CA ALA A 926 23.08 17.34 20.59
C ALA A 926 24.44 16.80 21.04
N ALA A 927 25.16 17.58 21.84
CA ALA A 927 26.44 17.16 22.39
C ALA A 927 26.22 15.95 23.30
N ASN A 928 26.66 14.77 22.87
CA ASN A 928 26.91 13.66 23.78
C ASN A 928 28.10 14.06 24.65
N THR A 929 27.82 14.58 25.84
CA THR A 929 28.70 14.46 27.01
C THR A 929 28.35 13.22 27.77
#